data_AF-A0ABD7PYC3-F1
#
_entry.id   AF-A0ABD7PYC3-F1
#
_cell.length_a   1.000
_cell.length_b   1.000
_cell.length_c   1.000
_cell.angle_alpha   90.00
_cell.angle_beta   90.00
_cell.angle_gamma   90.00
#
_symmetry.space_group_name_H-M   'P 1'
#
loop_
_entity.id
_entity.type
_entity.pdbx_description
1 polymer ?
#
loop_
_entity_poly.entity_id
_entity_poly.type
_entity_poly.pdbx_seq_one_letter_code
_entity_poly.pdbx_strand_id
1 'polypeptide(L)'
;MYPKAEALAAAKKRIIELQSQMTDRILKLAAEVAKLIEVVSEREAREFLRVTCNMPSSELSTYVKFSDKLAGREDVLDKARVSLPVVRALISADDEVRTEILERMDIGARISTNDISAIRKRLKEARLTPTEVMAVRNGRLTAAAGRRNGAGAASMFQYRLHEFVHSIIEIRDAEDLRSDDIRTTAADLRDEFEHLFGSDHQPLDKLKQNSPSRQIAMAHLALTHLSEGTLAVASEVGTWEHGAHHPWLVSLQSLSGRAGTIPSASRIGKAAALPHPRPTTVELCAGAGGMAIGLERAGFDHVALVESDPHAAATLRKNRPGWTVIEDDLKTIDFRPYRLLDIDLVAGGLPCQPYSSEGFCLGKEDPRDLLPEGVRVVDEIRPRGFLFENVEGILHQKHSDHIANALKGFRKAGYRTEIHRVSASDYGVAQVRRRVLIIGLRDDIADAFRLPPAFPNRRENIGDLLLDLMAANGWTGAHEWARQRREQPVVNRDGDVVAYGVQATTIVTGRGKRRRNEQEVQVAMGFDATGVPELAPTQEEASKEGFMPSLTLRMRARIQDFPDDWEFVGGKQATARQIGNAVPSKLAQAVGLSLIAAMRGLPLDHEALVWPNTTDRLVIEPPPLVPKDLKVKLEKTPELDEA
;
A
#
# COMPACT_ATOMS: atom_id res chain seq x y z
N MET A 1 38.19 -15.61 -18.53
CA MET A 1 36.98 -16.46 -18.57
C MET A 1 36.74 -17.02 -17.18
N TYR A 2 35.54 -16.91 -16.61
CA TYR A 2 35.24 -17.39 -15.24
C TYR A 2 34.50 -18.74 -15.31
N PRO A 3 35.20 -19.88 -15.36
CA PRO A 3 34.59 -21.21 -15.53
C PRO A 3 33.53 -21.56 -14.49
N LYS A 4 33.63 -21.00 -13.27
CA LYS A 4 32.60 -21.17 -12.22
C LYS A 4 31.28 -20.48 -12.57
N ALA A 5 31.32 -19.27 -13.12
CA ALA A 5 30.11 -18.53 -13.50
C ALA A 5 29.37 -19.22 -14.65
N GLU A 6 30.12 -19.75 -15.61
CA GLU A 6 29.59 -20.49 -16.75
C GLU A 6 28.99 -21.84 -16.33
N ALA A 7 29.68 -22.58 -15.44
CA ALA A 7 29.16 -23.82 -14.86
C ALA A 7 27.86 -23.59 -14.06
N LEU A 8 27.80 -22.51 -13.27
CA LEU A 8 26.59 -22.13 -12.52
C LEU A 8 25.43 -21.73 -13.45
N ALA A 9 25.72 -20.99 -14.53
CA ALA A 9 24.71 -20.61 -15.51
C ALA A 9 24.15 -21.84 -16.26
N ALA A 10 25.00 -22.78 -16.66
CA ALA A 10 24.60 -24.03 -17.30
C ALA A 10 23.78 -24.93 -16.36
N ALA A 11 24.20 -25.05 -15.09
CA ALA A 11 23.45 -25.77 -14.07
C ALA A 11 22.07 -25.14 -13.82
N LYS A 12 22.01 -23.81 -13.71
CA LYS A 12 20.75 -23.05 -13.56
C LYS A 12 19.78 -23.34 -14.71
N LYS A 13 20.26 -23.33 -15.96
CA LYS A 13 19.43 -23.62 -17.14
C LYS A 13 18.80 -25.02 -17.06
N ARG A 14 19.62 -26.05 -16.79
CA ARG A 14 19.15 -27.44 -16.67
C ARG A 14 18.13 -27.62 -15.54
N ILE A 15 18.38 -27.01 -14.38
CA ILE A 15 17.47 -27.10 -13.23
C ILE A 15 16.11 -26.46 -13.57
N ILE A 16 16.10 -25.31 -14.25
CA ILE A 16 14.86 -24.63 -14.65
C ILE A 16 14.05 -25.50 -15.62
N GLU A 17 14.72 -26.18 -16.56
CA GLU A 17 14.08 -27.07 -17.51
C GLU A 17 13.43 -28.28 -16.82
N LEU A 18 14.15 -28.93 -15.90
CA LEU A 18 13.60 -30.03 -15.08
C LEU A 18 12.41 -29.57 -14.22
N GLN A 19 12.47 -28.36 -13.64
CA GLN A 19 11.35 -27.80 -12.89
C GLN A 19 10.11 -27.61 -13.77
N SER A 20 10.28 -27.11 -14.99
CA SER A 20 9.18 -26.96 -15.95
C SER A 20 8.53 -28.30 -16.28
N GLN A 21 9.34 -29.35 -16.52
CA GLN A 21 8.85 -30.70 -16.78
C GLN A 21 8.09 -31.28 -15.58
N MET A 22 8.53 -31.00 -14.35
CA MET A 22 7.82 -31.43 -13.14
C MET A 22 6.46 -30.75 -13.02
N THR A 23 6.38 -29.44 -13.25
CA THR A 23 5.13 -28.68 -13.20
C THR A 23 4.14 -29.18 -14.25
N ASP A 24 4.58 -29.35 -15.50
CA ASP A 24 3.76 -29.92 -16.59
C ASP A 24 3.16 -31.29 -16.22
N ARG A 25 3.96 -32.18 -15.63
CA ARG A 25 3.47 -33.49 -15.17
C ARG A 25 2.43 -33.39 -14.06
N ILE A 26 2.59 -32.45 -13.13
CA ILE A 26 1.60 -32.20 -12.07
C ILE A 26 0.27 -31.76 -12.69
N LEU A 27 0.30 -30.82 -13.64
CA LEU A 27 -0.90 -30.29 -14.29
C LEU A 27 -1.61 -31.35 -15.14
N LYS A 28 -0.87 -32.16 -15.89
CA LYS A 28 -1.44 -33.29 -16.66
C LYS A 28 -2.09 -34.33 -15.75
N LEU A 29 -1.44 -34.68 -14.64
CA LEU A 29 -2.03 -35.60 -13.67
C LEU A 29 -3.30 -35.04 -13.05
N ALA A 30 -3.34 -33.74 -12.73
CA ALA A 30 -4.55 -33.08 -12.26
C ALA A 30 -5.69 -33.11 -13.29
N ALA A 31 -5.38 -32.90 -14.57
CA ALA A 31 -6.35 -32.98 -15.66
C ALA A 31 -6.94 -34.40 -15.83
N GLU A 32 -6.11 -35.44 -15.73
CA GLU A 32 -6.60 -36.83 -15.77
C GLU A 32 -7.46 -37.19 -14.55
N VAL A 33 -7.09 -36.70 -13.36
CA VAL A 33 -7.91 -36.88 -12.15
C VAL A 33 -9.24 -36.13 -12.25
N ALA A 34 -9.28 -34.95 -12.89
CA ALA A 34 -10.52 -34.22 -13.13
C ALA A 34 -11.50 -35.04 -14.00
N LYS A 35 -11.02 -35.66 -15.09
CA LYS A 35 -11.83 -36.57 -15.93
C LYS A 35 -12.37 -37.76 -15.13
N LEU A 36 -11.57 -38.32 -14.22
CA LEU A 36 -12.01 -39.42 -13.37
C LEU A 36 -13.20 -39.00 -12.47
N ILE A 37 -13.15 -37.81 -11.90
CA ILE A 37 -14.18 -37.29 -10.98
C ILE A 37 -15.50 -36.94 -11.69
N GLU A 38 -15.49 -36.77 -13.02
CA GLU A 38 -16.72 -36.65 -13.80
C GLU A 38 -17.51 -37.96 -13.87
N VAL A 39 -16.84 -39.10 -13.68
CA VAL A 39 -17.42 -40.45 -13.88
C VAL A 39 -17.69 -41.16 -12.55
N VAL A 40 -16.92 -40.85 -11.50
CA VAL A 40 -17.06 -41.48 -10.18
C VAL A 40 -17.12 -40.45 -9.07
N SER A 41 -17.70 -40.81 -7.93
CA SER A 41 -17.73 -39.91 -6.77
C SER A 41 -16.32 -39.59 -6.25
N GLU A 42 -16.19 -38.47 -5.54
CA GLU A 42 -14.91 -38.06 -4.94
C GLU A 42 -14.30 -39.14 -4.03
N ARG A 43 -15.15 -39.91 -3.35
CA ARG A 43 -14.75 -41.02 -2.49
C ARG A 43 -14.18 -42.19 -3.31
N GLU A 44 -14.84 -42.55 -4.40
CA GLU A 44 -14.41 -43.60 -5.31
C GLU A 44 -13.12 -43.21 -6.05
N ALA A 45 -13.01 -41.96 -6.52
CA ALA A 45 -11.80 -41.44 -7.15
C ALA A 45 -10.59 -41.51 -6.20
N ARG A 46 -10.76 -41.11 -4.93
CA ARG A 46 -9.69 -41.21 -3.92
C ARG A 46 -9.24 -42.65 -3.69
N GLU A 47 -10.19 -43.56 -3.57
CA GLU A 47 -9.88 -44.97 -3.34
C GLU A 47 -9.20 -45.60 -4.55
N PHE A 48 -9.68 -45.31 -5.77
CA PHE A 48 -9.08 -45.76 -7.02
C PHE A 48 -7.65 -45.25 -7.18
N LEU A 49 -7.42 -43.96 -6.96
CA LEU A 49 -6.08 -43.37 -7.05
C LEU A 49 -5.12 -43.96 -6.00
N ARG A 50 -5.61 -44.21 -4.79
CA ARG A 50 -4.81 -44.78 -3.69
C ARG A 50 -4.46 -46.24 -3.94
N VAL A 51 -5.45 -47.07 -4.26
CA VAL A 51 -5.32 -48.53 -4.32
C VAL A 51 -4.81 -48.98 -5.69
N THR A 52 -5.38 -48.44 -6.77
CA THR A 52 -5.09 -48.87 -8.14
C THR A 52 -3.90 -48.11 -8.73
N CYS A 53 -3.82 -46.78 -8.52
CA CYS A 53 -2.74 -45.96 -9.06
C CYS A 53 -1.55 -45.79 -8.11
N ASN A 54 -1.62 -46.39 -6.90
CA ASN A 54 -0.58 -46.29 -5.87
C ASN A 54 -0.17 -44.84 -5.53
N MET A 55 -1.14 -43.91 -5.57
CA MET A 55 -0.90 -42.50 -5.27
C MET A 55 -0.83 -42.27 -3.75
N PRO A 56 0.15 -41.48 -3.25
CA PRO A 56 0.26 -41.19 -1.83
C PRO A 56 -0.99 -40.50 -1.27
N SER A 57 -1.50 -40.97 -0.12
CA SER A 57 -2.67 -40.38 0.54
C SER A 57 -2.53 -38.89 0.82
N SER A 58 -1.30 -38.42 1.04
CA SER A 58 -0.94 -37.02 1.26
C SER A 58 -1.16 -36.13 0.03
N GLU A 59 -1.26 -36.70 -1.17
CA GLU A 59 -1.36 -36.00 -2.45
C GLU A 59 -2.76 -36.08 -3.05
N LEU A 60 -3.56 -37.09 -2.69
CA LEU A 60 -4.91 -37.33 -3.23
C LEU A 60 -5.78 -36.07 -3.19
N SER A 61 -5.85 -35.38 -2.04
CA SER A 61 -6.66 -34.17 -1.92
C SER A 61 -6.18 -33.03 -2.80
N THR A 62 -4.90 -33.02 -3.21
CA THR A 62 -4.35 -31.99 -4.09
C THR A 62 -4.91 -32.18 -5.50
N TYR A 63 -4.84 -33.39 -6.04
CA TYR A 63 -5.35 -33.65 -7.39
C TYR A 63 -6.87 -33.62 -7.47
N VAL A 64 -7.54 -34.18 -6.47
CA VAL A 64 -9.01 -34.27 -6.45
C VAL A 64 -9.69 -32.91 -6.36
N LYS A 65 -9.10 -31.96 -5.60
CA LYS A 65 -9.66 -30.60 -5.44
C LYS A 65 -9.08 -29.59 -6.43
N PHE A 66 -8.25 -30.03 -7.37
CA PHE A 66 -7.57 -29.12 -8.28
C PHE A 66 -8.56 -28.39 -9.18
N SER A 67 -9.48 -29.12 -9.82
CA SER A 67 -10.51 -28.55 -10.70
C SER A 67 -11.43 -27.58 -9.98
N ASP A 68 -11.82 -27.87 -8.74
CA ASP A 68 -12.64 -26.96 -7.92
C ASP A 68 -11.91 -25.65 -7.57
N LYS A 69 -10.63 -25.72 -7.20
CA LYS A 69 -9.90 -24.56 -6.61
C LYS A 69 -9.00 -23.80 -7.57
N LEU A 70 -8.55 -24.41 -8.66
CA LEU A 70 -7.50 -23.87 -9.54
C LEU A 70 -7.79 -24.03 -11.04
N ALA A 71 -9.02 -24.40 -11.43
CA ALA A 71 -9.39 -24.46 -12.85
C ALA A 71 -9.15 -23.12 -13.57
N GLY A 72 -8.61 -23.20 -14.80
CA GLY A 72 -8.31 -22.04 -15.63
C GLY A 72 -7.05 -21.27 -15.22
N ARG A 73 -6.28 -21.79 -14.25
CA ARG A 73 -5.03 -21.18 -13.75
C ARG A 73 -3.78 -21.95 -14.15
N GLU A 74 -3.91 -22.96 -15.00
CA GLU A 74 -2.84 -23.87 -15.41
C GLU A 74 -1.67 -23.12 -16.06
N ASP A 75 -1.97 -22.15 -16.93
CA ASP A 75 -0.95 -21.31 -17.59
C ASP A 75 -0.14 -20.48 -16.59
N VAL A 76 -0.80 -19.95 -15.55
CA VAL A 76 -0.14 -19.17 -14.48
C VAL A 76 0.78 -20.07 -13.66
N LEU A 77 0.31 -21.25 -13.30
CA LEU A 77 1.06 -22.24 -12.52
C LEU A 77 2.27 -22.78 -13.30
N ASP A 78 2.09 -23.02 -14.60
CA ASP A 78 3.15 -23.48 -15.50
C ASP A 78 4.24 -22.41 -15.68
N LYS A 79 3.86 -21.17 -16.00
CA LYS A 79 4.79 -20.03 -16.11
C LYS A 79 5.59 -19.80 -14.84
N ALA A 80 4.94 -19.95 -13.68
CA ALA A 80 5.58 -19.82 -12.37
C ALA A 80 6.49 -21.01 -12.01
N ARG A 81 6.38 -22.16 -12.71
CA ARG A 81 7.06 -23.42 -12.43
C ARG A 81 6.82 -23.87 -10.99
N VAL A 82 5.54 -23.96 -10.61
CA VAL A 82 5.15 -24.32 -9.23
C VAL A 82 5.52 -25.76 -8.89
N SER A 83 5.94 -25.97 -7.64
CA SER A 83 6.16 -27.30 -7.10
C SER A 83 4.89 -27.87 -6.47
N LEU A 84 4.80 -29.20 -6.33
CA LEU A 84 3.64 -29.85 -5.71
C LEU A 84 3.31 -29.32 -4.31
N PRO A 85 4.27 -29.03 -3.40
CA PRO A 85 3.97 -28.41 -2.12
C PRO A 85 3.28 -27.04 -2.24
N VAL A 86 3.62 -26.25 -3.26
CA VAL A 86 3.00 -24.94 -3.52
C VAL A 86 1.56 -25.13 -4.01
N VAL A 87 1.32 -26.07 -4.93
CA VAL A 87 -0.04 -26.41 -5.40
C VAL A 87 -0.91 -26.89 -4.23
N ARG A 88 -0.39 -27.78 -3.38
CA ARG A 88 -1.08 -28.25 -2.18
C ARG A 88 -1.42 -27.12 -1.22
N ALA A 89 -0.48 -26.18 -1.02
CA ALA A 89 -0.69 -25.02 -0.15
C ALA A 89 -1.74 -24.05 -0.71
N LEU A 90 -1.80 -23.87 -2.04
CA LEU A 90 -2.83 -23.08 -2.73
C LEU A 90 -4.24 -23.67 -2.57
N ILE A 91 -4.36 -24.99 -2.75
CA ILE A 91 -5.64 -25.70 -2.56
C ILE A 91 -6.12 -25.63 -1.12
N SER A 92 -5.19 -25.63 -0.16
CA SER A 92 -5.49 -25.55 1.27
C SER A 92 -5.63 -24.11 1.79
N ALA A 93 -5.38 -23.10 0.96
CA ALA A 93 -5.54 -21.70 1.34
C ALA A 93 -7.01 -21.28 1.24
N ASP A 94 -7.41 -20.26 2.00
CA ASP A 94 -8.68 -19.56 1.76
C ASP A 94 -8.64 -18.79 0.44
N ASP A 95 -9.82 -18.35 -0.03
CA ASP A 95 -9.97 -17.77 -1.38
C ASP A 95 -9.26 -16.43 -1.54
N GLU A 96 -9.16 -15.64 -0.48
CA GLU A 96 -8.48 -14.34 -0.46
C GLU A 96 -6.96 -14.52 -0.60
N VAL A 97 -6.38 -15.43 0.20
CA VAL A 97 -4.96 -15.81 0.11
C VAL A 97 -4.65 -16.41 -1.26
N ARG A 98 -5.51 -17.30 -1.77
CA ARG A 98 -5.30 -17.96 -3.07
C ARG A 98 -5.31 -16.96 -4.22
N THR A 99 -6.29 -16.05 -4.24
CA THR A 99 -6.42 -15.01 -5.26
C THR A 99 -5.17 -14.15 -5.31
N GLU A 100 -4.71 -13.64 -4.17
CA GLU A 100 -3.53 -12.78 -4.15
C GLU A 100 -2.24 -13.52 -4.59
N ILE A 101 -2.10 -14.81 -4.24
CA ILE A 101 -0.94 -15.60 -4.70
C ILE A 101 -0.97 -15.80 -6.21
N LEU A 102 -2.13 -16.10 -6.79
CA LEU A 102 -2.27 -16.31 -8.24
C LEU A 102 -1.99 -15.01 -9.01
N GLU A 103 -2.49 -13.86 -8.54
CA GLU A 103 -2.14 -12.55 -9.11
C GLU A 103 -0.64 -12.24 -8.98
N ARG A 104 -0.01 -12.70 -7.90
CA ARG A 104 1.45 -12.60 -7.73
C ARG A 104 2.20 -13.39 -8.80
N MET A 105 1.77 -14.62 -9.05
CA MET A 105 2.34 -15.51 -10.05
C MET A 105 2.09 -15.04 -11.49
N ASP A 106 0.90 -14.51 -11.80
CA ASP A 106 0.53 -14.09 -13.17
C ASP A 106 1.48 -13.02 -13.73
N ILE A 107 2.03 -12.16 -12.86
CA ILE A 107 3.01 -11.15 -13.26
C ILE A 107 4.47 -11.58 -13.01
N GLY A 108 4.71 -12.87 -12.75
CA GLY A 108 6.05 -13.48 -12.73
C GLY A 108 6.72 -13.61 -11.37
N ALA A 109 5.99 -13.44 -10.25
CA ALA A 109 6.56 -13.71 -8.93
C ALA A 109 6.76 -15.21 -8.69
N ARG A 110 7.91 -15.58 -8.12
CA ARG A 110 8.14 -16.94 -7.61
C ARG A 110 7.65 -17.01 -6.17
N ILE A 111 6.78 -17.97 -5.88
CA ILE A 111 6.14 -18.13 -4.57
C ILE A 111 6.56 -19.46 -3.96
N SER A 112 7.03 -19.41 -2.72
CA SER A 112 7.33 -20.58 -1.88
C SER A 112 6.20 -20.84 -0.87
N THR A 113 6.23 -22.00 -0.22
CA THR A 113 5.29 -22.33 0.87
C THR A 113 5.41 -21.38 2.08
N ASN A 114 6.60 -20.81 2.31
CA ASN A 114 6.82 -19.80 3.34
C ASN A 114 6.12 -18.47 2.99
N ASP A 115 6.17 -18.07 1.71
CA ASP A 115 5.48 -16.86 1.25
C ASP A 115 3.97 -17.00 1.39
N ILE A 116 3.41 -18.19 1.09
CA ILE A 116 1.99 -18.49 1.29
C ILE A 116 1.62 -18.37 2.77
N SER A 117 2.47 -18.89 3.66
CA SER A 117 2.25 -18.81 5.11
C SER A 117 2.33 -17.37 5.61
N ALA A 118 3.26 -16.57 5.07
CA ALA A 118 3.39 -15.15 5.38
C ALA A 118 2.19 -14.34 4.89
N ILE A 119 1.70 -14.58 3.66
CA ILE A 119 0.50 -13.93 3.11
C ILE A 119 -0.73 -14.28 3.95
N ARG A 120 -0.92 -15.55 4.29
CA ARG A 120 -2.01 -16.00 5.16
C ARG A 120 -1.98 -15.31 6.51
N LYS A 121 -0.80 -15.21 7.12
CA LYS A 121 -0.62 -14.50 8.40
C LYS A 121 -0.97 -13.02 8.25
N ARG A 122 -0.44 -12.35 7.21
CA ARG A 122 -0.70 -10.93 6.94
C ARG A 122 -2.18 -10.64 6.74
N LEU A 123 -2.89 -11.43 5.92
CA LEU A 123 -4.33 -11.24 5.68
C LEU A 123 -5.16 -11.52 6.94
N LYS A 124 -4.78 -12.52 7.74
CA LYS A 124 -5.41 -12.75 9.05
C LYS A 124 -5.18 -11.58 10.01
N GLU A 125 -3.97 -11.02 10.04
CA GLU A 125 -3.63 -9.86 10.88
C GLU A 125 -4.26 -8.56 10.36
N ALA A 126 -4.51 -8.44 9.05
CA ALA A 126 -5.23 -7.32 8.45
C ALA A 126 -6.70 -7.23 8.88
N ARG A 127 -7.31 -8.35 9.30
CA ARG A 127 -8.65 -8.38 9.87
C ARG A 127 -8.71 -7.94 11.33
N LEU A 128 -7.56 -7.81 12.00
CA LEU A 128 -7.48 -7.37 13.39
C LEU A 128 -7.35 -5.85 13.45
N THR A 129 -8.14 -5.23 14.32
CA THR A 129 -8.00 -3.84 14.76
C THR A 129 -6.64 -3.62 15.45
N PRO A 130 -6.11 -2.38 15.48
CA PRO A 130 -4.87 -2.07 16.20
C PRO A 130 -4.87 -2.56 17.65
N THR A 131 -6.01 -2.44 18.33
CA THR A 131 -6.25 -2.94 19.70
C THR A 131 -6.15 -4.46 19.81
N GLU A 132 -6.70 -5.21 18.85
CA GLU A 132 -6.61 -6.68 18.81
C GLU A 132 -5.17 -7.17 18.59
N VAL A 133 -4.41 -6.48 17.74
CA VAL A 133 -3.00 -6.81 17.49
C VAL A 133 -2.16 -6.58 18.74
N MET A 134 -2.37 -5.46 19.43
CA MET A 134 -1.69 -5.15 20.69
C MET A 134 -2.05 -6.16 21.78
N ALA A 135 -3.32 -6.56 21.90
CA ALA A 135 -3.75 -7.61 22.82
C ALA A 135 -3.11 -8.97 22.50
N VAL A 136 -3.04 -9.37 21.24
CA VAL A 136 -2.36 -10.63 20.84
C VAL A 136 -0.86 -10.56 21.11
N ARG A 137 -0.21 -9.41 20.85
CA ARG A 137 1.22 -9.20 21.10
C ARG A 137 1.54 -9.25 22.60
N ASN A 138 0.73 -8.60 23.42
CA ASN A 138 0.91 -8.56 24.87
C ASN A 138 0.52 -9.87 25.53
N GLY A 139 -0.50 -10.56 25.01
CA GLY A 139 -0.80 -11.93 25.41
C GLY A 139 0.36 -12.90 25.15
N ARG A 140 1.14 -12.71 24.07
CA ARG A 140 2.38 -13.46 23.84
C ARG A 140 3.50 -13.09 24.82
N LEU A 141 3.57 -11.85 25.28
CA LEU A 141 4.50 -11.43 26.33
C LEU A 141 4.17 -12.10 27.67
N THR A 142 2.88 -12.14 28.04
CA THR A 142 2.39 -12.88 29.21
C THR A 142 2.68 -14.38 29.10
N ALA A 143 2.43 -14.98 27.93
CA ALA A 143 2.79 -16.38 27.69
C ALA A 143 4.31 -16.64 27.75
N ALA A 144 5.13 -15.68 27.30
CA ALA A 144 6.58 -15.75 27.39
C ALA A 144 7.10 -15.60 28.84
N ALA A 145 6.44 -14.78 29.66
CA ALA A 145 6.67 -14.68 31.09
C ALA A 145 6.26 -15.99 31.80
N GLY A 146 5.09 -16.55 31.46
CA GLY A 146 4.63 -17.85 31.94
C GLY A 146 5.56 -19.01 31.59
N ARG A 147 6.30 -18.97 30.48
CA ARG A 147 7.34 -19.99 30.22
C ARG A 147 8.49 -19.97 31.22
N ARG A 148 8.74 -18.84 31.88
CA ARG A 148 9.76 -18.72 32.96
C ARG A 148 9.21 -19.15 34.32
N ASN A 149 7.93 -18.88 34.59
CA ASN A 149 7.33 -19.04 35.92
C ASN A 149 6.16 -20.06 35.99
N GLY A 150 5.89 -20.81 34.91
CA GLY A 150 4.84 -21.84 34.80
C GLY A 150 3.74 -21.51 33.76
N ALA A 151 3.61 -22.33 32.70
CA ALA A 151 2.71 -22.04 31.57
C ALA A 151 1.20 -22.04 31.93
N GLY A 152 0.82 -22.78 32.97
CA GLY A 152 -0.56 -22.80 33.49
C GLY A 152 -0.94 -21.49 34.20
N ALA A 153 0.00 -20.89 34.94
CA ALA A 153 -0.24 -19.66 35.71
C ALA A 153 -0.56 -18.46 34.80
N ALA A 154 0.18 -18.31 33.69
CA ALA A 154 -0.07 -17.22 32.73
C ALA A 154 -1.44 -17.31 32.06
N SER A 155 -1.89 -18.53 31.70
CA SER A 155 -3.21 -18.73 31.08
C SER A 155 -4.35 -18.42 32.07
N MET A 156 -4.18 -18.81 33.34
CA MET A 156 -5.16 -18.54 34.39
C MET A 156 -5.25 -17.05 34.73
N PHE A 157 -4.09 -16.39 34.87
CA PHE A 157 -3.99 -14.95 35.07
C PHE A 157 -4.69 -14.18 33.95
N GLN A 158 -4.43 -14.54 32.69
CA GLN A 158 -5.08 -13.93 31.53
C GLN A 158 -6.60 -14.04 31.58
N TYR A 159 -7.12 -15.20 31.98
CA TYR A 159 -8.55 -15.44 32.12
C TYR A 159 -9.15 -14.60 33.26
N ARG A 160 -8.56 -14.64 34.47
CA ARG A 160 -9.04 -13.84 35.61
C ARG A 160 -8.97 -12.34 35.35
N LEU A 161 -7.88 -11.87 34.74
CA LEU A 161 -7.70 -10.47 34.38
C LEU A 161 -8.75 -10.04 33.34
N HIS A 162 -9.09 -10.90 32.38
CA HIS A 162 -10.15 -10.62 31.42
C HIS A 162 -11.52 -10.43 32.09
N GLU A 163 -11.91 -11.36 32.96
CA GLU A 163 -13.18 -11.30 33.71
C GLU A 163 -13.24 -10.04 34.59
N PHE A 164 -12.17 -9.74 35.31
CA PHE A 164 -12.07 -8.55 36.15
C PHE A 164 -12.18 -7.25 35.35
N VAL A 165 -11.47 -7.17 34.22
CA VAL A 165 -11.54 -6.00 33.35
C VAL A 165 -12.96 -5.83 32.77
N HIS A 166 -13.63 -6.94 32.42
CA HIS A 166 -15.01 -6.90 31.93
C HIS A 166 -16.00 -6.47 33.01
N SER A 167 -15.75 -6.75 34.30
CA SER A 167 -16.62 -6.29 35.38
C SER A 167 -16.50 -4.79 35.66
N ILE A 168 -15.33 -4.19 35.40
CA ILE A 168 -15.09 -2.76 35.70
C ILE A 168 -15.22 -1.83 34.48
N ILE A 169 -15.26 -2.36 33.25
CA ILE A 169 -15.25 -1.55 32.02
C ILE A 169 -16.49 -0.64 31.85
N GLU A 170 -17.63 -1.02 32.41
CA GLU A 170 -18.89 -0.26 32.29
C GLU A 170 -19.11 0.74 33.43
N ILE A 171 -18.22 0.75 34.43
CA ILE A 171 -18.32 1.65 35.59
C ILE A 171 -18.03 3.09 35.15
N ARG A 172 -18.97 4.00 35.45
CA ARG A 172 -18.91 5.40 35.03
C ARG A 172 -18.56 6.37 36.16
N ASP A 173 -18.75 5.95 37.40
CA ASP A 173 -18.39 6.71 38.59
C ASP A 173 -17.08 6.17 39.17
N ALA A 174 -16.14 7.07 39.47
CA ALA A 174 -14.87 6.70 40.07
C ALA A 174 -15.02 6.17 41.51
N GLU A 175 -16.10 6.54 42.22
CA GLU A 175 -16.40 6.01 43.56
C GLU A 175 -16.78 4.53 43.54
N ASP A 176 -17.46 4.06 42.48
CA ASP A 176 -17.87 2.66 42.34
C ASP A 176 -16.67 1.70 42.19
N LEU A 177 -15.53 2.21 41.69
CA LEU A 177 -14.27 1.45 41.63
C LEU A 177 -13.64 1.18 43.01
N ARG A 178 -14.12 1.85 44.07
CA ARG A 178 -13.62 1.64 45.44
C ARG A 178 -14.31 0.50 46.17
N SER A 179 -15.24 -0.20 45.53
CA SER A 179 -15.92 -1.35 46.16
C SER A 179 -14.93 -2.40 46.66
N ASP A 180 -15.25 -3.02 47.80
CA ASP A 180 -14.37 -4.00 48.44
C ASP A 180 -14.10 -5.22 47.54
N ASP A 181 -15.06 -5.61 46.71
CA ASP A 181 -14.93 -6.70 45.73
C ASP A 181 -13.89 -6.38 44.64
N ILE A 182 -13.91 -5.15 44.10
CA ILE A 182 -12.93 -4.70 43.09
C ILE A 182 -11.54 -4.64 43.71
N ARG A 183 -11.43 -4.06 44.91
CA ARG A 183 -10.16 -3.92 45.63
C ARG A 183 -9.52 -5.28 45.92
N THR A 184 -10.32 -6.22 46.42
CA THR A 184 -9.87 -7.58 46.73
C THR A 184 -9.42 -8.31 45.47
N THR A 185 -10.22 -8.26 44.40
CA THR A 185 -9.89 -8.92 43.13
C THR A 185 -8.64 -8.29 42.48
N ALA A 186 -8.49 -6.96 42.55
CA ALA A 186 -7.31 -6.26 42.06
C ALA A 186 -6.04 -6.63 42.84
N ALA A 187 -6.14 -6.80 44.17
CA ALA A 187 -5.03 -7.24 45.00
C ALA A 187 -4.54 -8.65 44.60
N ASP A 188 -5.47 -9.60 44.46
CA ASP A 188 -5.16 -10.95 43.99
C ASP A 188 -4.47 -10.95 42.62
N LEU A 189 -5.02 -10.17 41.68
CA LEU A 189 -4.46 -10.05 40.33
C LEU A 189 -3.10 -9.37 40.32
N ARG A 190 -2.86 -8.40 41.22
CA ARG A 190 -1.54 -7.77 41.38
C ARG A 190 -0.52 -8.80 41.84
N ASP A 191 -0.85 -9.63 42.82
CA ASP A 191 0.07 -10.64 43.34
C ASP A 191 0.40 -11.70 42.28
N GLU A 192 -0.60 -12.15 41.50
CA GLU A 192 -0.39 -13.02 40.33
C GLU A 192 0.47 -12.33 39.25
N PHE A 193 0.23 -11.05 39.01
CA PHE A 193 1.00 -10.26 38.06
C PHE A 193 2.47 -10.16 38.48
N GLU A 194 2.74 -9.84 39.75
CA GLU A 194 4.11 -9.72 40.27
C GLU A 194 4.85 -11.06 40.21
N HIS A 195 4.14 -12.17 40.40
CA HIS A 195 4.70 -13.50 40.20
C HIS A 195 5.12 -13.75 38.73
N LEU A 196 4.40 -13.21 37.75
CA LEU A 196 4.70 -13.38 36.32
C LEU A 196 5.74 -12.39 35.79
N PHE A 197 5.68 -11.13 36.20
CA PHE A 197 6.44 -10.03 35.61
C PHE A 197 7.49 -9.42 36.54
N GLY A 198 7.50 -9.79 37.82
CA GLY A 198 8.26 -9.11 38.87
C GLY A 198 7.52 -7.88 39.41
N SER A 199 7.96 -7.37 40.56
CA SER A 199 7.41 -6.17 41.21
C SER A 199 8.19 -4.89 40.92
N ASP A 200 9.44 -5.00 40.42
CA ASP A 200 10.28 -3.85 40.12
C ASP A 200 10.11 -3.40 38.66
N HIS A 201 9.49 -2.24 38.48
CA HIS A 201 9.22 -1.64 37.18
C HIS A 201 9.75 -0.21 37.12
N GLN A 202 10.34 0.15 35.98
CA GLN A 202 10.81 1.51 35.77
C GLN A 202 9.65 2.51 35.79
N PRO A 203 9.87 3.71 36.35
CA PRO A 203 8.91 4.81 36.29
C PRO A 203 8.41 5.09 34.86
N LEU A 204 7.11 5.39 34.72
CA LEU A 204 6.48 5.53 33.41
C LEU A 204 7.15 6.62 32.56
N ASP A 205 7.56 7.74 33.14
CA ASP A 205 8.23 8.87 32.46
C ASP A 205 9.56 8.48 31.78
N LYS A 206 10.25 7.46 32.27
CA LYS A 206 11.51 6.94 31.69
C LYS A 206 11.27 5.93 30.56
N LEU A 207 10.03 5.48 30.39
CA LEU A 207 9.66 4.46 29.42
C LEU A 207 8.97 5.07 28.19
N LYS A 208 9.38 4.64 26.99
CA LYS A 208 8.78 5.08 25.72
C LYS A 208 7.27 4.82 25.72
N GLN A 209 6.49 5.80 25.24
CA GLN A 209 5.03 5.86 25.34
C GLN A 209 4.30 4.60 24.82
N ASN A 210 4.84 3.95 23.77
CA ASN A 210 4.25 2.75 23.16
C ASN A 210 5.09 1.48 23.41
N SER A 211 5.96 1.47 24.42
CA SER A 211 6.78 0.28 24.72
C SER A 211 6.00 -0.75 25.53
N PRO A 212 6.22 -2.06 25.31
CA PRO A 212 5.62 -3.11 26.14
C PRO A 212 5.97 -2.96 27.62
N SER A 213 7.18 -2.51 27.94
CA SER A 213 7.61 -2.24 29.31
C SER A 213 6.76 -1.17 29.99
N ARG A 214 6.38 -0.10 29.26
CA ARG A 214 5.48 0.93 29.79
C ARG A 214 4.09 0.37 30.06
N GLN A 215 3.58 -0.49 29.19
CA GLN A 215 2.27 -1.11 29.37
C GLN A 215 2.23 -2.07 30.56
N ILE A 216 3.29 -2.85 30.76
CA ILE A 216 3.46 -3.71 31.94
C ILE A 216 3.49 -2.85 33.21
N ALA A 217 4.33 -1.80 33.24
CA ALA A 217 4.40 -0.88 34.37
C ALA A 217 3.07 -0.17 34.65
N MET A 218 2.35 0.27 33.61
CA MET A 218 1.04 0.91 33.72
C MET A 218 0.00 -0.06 34.30
N ALA A 219 -0.01 -1.32 33.87
CA ALA A 219 -0.92 -2.33 34.38
C ALA A 219 -0.65 -2.66 35.86
N HIS A 220 0.62 -2.74 36.27
CA HIS A 220 1.00 -2.93 37.67
C HIS A 220 0.52 -1.77 38.56
N LEU A 221 0.77 -0.52 38.13
CA LEU A 221 0.28 0.67 38.81
C LEU A 221 -1.26 0.69 38.89
N ALA A 222 -1.94 0.32 37.80
CA ALA A 222 -3.39 0.24 37.76
C ALA A 222 -3.95 -0.74 38.81
N LEU A 223 -3.42 -1.97 38.85
CA LEU A 223 -3.83 -2.98 39.83
C LEU A 223 -3.53 -2.53 41.27
N THR A 224 -2.40 -1.85 41.48
CA THR A 224 -2.02 -1.29 42.78
C THR A 224 -3.03 -0.25 43.24
N HIS A 225 -3.31 0.77 42.42
CA HIS A 225 -4.26 1.81 42.77
C HIS A 225 -5.71 1.33 42.86
N LEU A 226 -6.10 0.33 42.06
CA LEU A 226 -7.40 -0.34 42.20
C LEU A 226 -7.49 -1.08 43.54
N SER A 227 -6.44 -1.79 43.96
CA SER A 227 -6.42 -2.49 45.25
C SER A 227 -6.47 -1.55 46.46
N GLU A 228 -5.84 -0.38 46.33
CA GLU A 228 -5.78 0.65 47.37
C GLU A 228 -7.01 1.59 47.37
N GLY A 229 -7.84 1.55 46.31
CA GLY A 229 -8.95 2.48 46.14
C GLY A 229 -8.52 3.91 45.77
N THR A 230 -7.27 4.10 45.34
CA THR A 230 -6.65 5.41 45.07
C THR A 230 -6.67 5.80 43.59
N LEU A 231 -7.21 4.96 42.70
CA LEU A 231 -7.18 5.16 41.25
C LEU A 231 -7.74 6.52 40.81
N ALA A 232 -8.80 7.01 41.46
CA ALA A 232 -9.45 8.28 41.13
C ALA A 232 -8.53 9.51 41.26
N VAL A 233 -7.48 9.43 42.10
CA VAL A 233 -6.55 10.53 42.38
C VAL A 233 -5.13 10.27 41.84
N ALA A 234 -4.92 9.11 41.20
CA ALA A 234 -3.61 8.69 40.71
C ALA A 234 -3.31 9.32 39.34
N SER A 235 -2.65 10.47 39.33
CA SER A 235 -2.35 11.20 38.10
C SER A 235 -1.41 10.45 37.14
N GLU A 236 -0.52 9.58 37.66
CA GLU A 236 0.41 8.79 36.84
C GLU A 236 -0.25 7.77 35.92
N VAL A 237 -1.46 7.31 36.24
CA VAL A 237 -2.22 6.36 35.43
C VAL A 237 -3.21 7.03 34.46
N GLY A 238 -3.20 8.37 34.42
CA GLY A 238 -4.07 9.23 33.63
C GLY A 238 -5.27 9.76 34.44
N THR A 239 -5.77 10.93 34.07
CA THR A 239 -6.95 11.52 34.70
C THR A 239 -8.21 10.73 34.37
N TRP A 240 -9.11 10.60 35.35
CA TRP A 240 -10.42 9.98 35.15
C TRP A 240 -11.33 10.93 34.35
N GLU A 241 -11.40 10.76 33.04
CA GLU A 241 -12.39 11.39 32.15
C GLU A 241 -13.49 10.39 31.76
N HIS A 242 -14.73 10.84 31.51
CA HIS A 242 -15.85 9.95 31.20
C HIS A 242 -15.62 9.15 29.89
N GLY A 243 -15.36 7.84 29.98
CA GLY A 243 -15.35 6.92 28.81
C GLY A 243 -14.36 5.75 28.88
N ALA A 244 -14.54 4.75 28.00
CA ALA A 244 -13.84 3.45 28.01
C ALA A 244 -12.37 3.46 27.50
N HIS A 245 -11.68 4.60 27.54
CA HIS A 245 -10.36 4.78 26.91
C HIS A 245 -9.24 5.17 27.88
N HIS A 246 -9.36 4.81 29.17
CA HIS A 246 -8.29 5.10 30.11
C HIS A 246 -7.00 4.32 29.79
N PRO A 247 -5.82 4.96 29.81
CA PRO A 247 -4.53 4.30 29.54
C PRO A 247 -4.28 3.06 30.41
N TRP A 248 -4.69 3.11 31.68
CA TRP A 248 -4.58 2.00 32.62
C TRP A 248 -5.48 0.82 32.23
N LEU A 249 -6.73 1.08 31.86
CA LEU A 249 -7.70 0.06 31.48
C LEU A 249 -7.30 -0.64 30.17
N VAL A 250 -6.80 0.13 29.20
CA VAL A 250 -6.25 -0.39 27.94
C VAL A 250 -5.04 -1.30 28.20
N SER A 251 -4.21 -0.95 29.19
CA SER A 251 -3.03 -1.75 29.57
C SER A 251 -3.44 -3.09 30.19
N LEU A 252 -4.44 -3.10 31.07
CA LEU A 252 -5.01 -4.34 31.65
C LEU A 252 -5.67 -5.22 30.58
N GLN A 253 -6.49 -4.63 29.69
CA GLN A 253 -7.11 -5.33 28.56
C GLN A 253 -6.08 -6.01 27.68
N SER A 254 -4.99 -5.29 27.35
CA SER A 254 -3.96 -5.82 26.46
C SER A 254 -3.23 -7.03 27.04
N LEU A 255 -3.00 -7.05 28.36
CA LEU A 255 -2.33 -8.17 29.03
C LEU A 255 -3.20 -9.43 29.17
N SER A 256 -4.53 -9.26 29.15
CA SER A 256 -5.48 -10.38 29.16
C SER A 256 -5.35 -11.29 27.93
N GLY A 257 -4.65 -10.84 26.87
CA GLY A 257 -4.45 -11.61 25.64
C GLY A 257 -5.72 -11.75 24.78
N ARG A 258 -6.81 -11.09 25.18
CA ARG A 258 -8.06 -10.99 24.43
C ARG A 258 -8.33 -9.52 24.15
N ALA A 259 -8.80 -9.21 22.94
CA ALA A 259 -9.44 -7.92 22.74
C ALA A 259 -10.70 -7.89 23.60
N GLY A 260 -10.89 -6.82 24.36
CA GLY A 260 -12.15 -6.62 25.08
C GLY A 260 -13.32 -6.69 24.11
N THR A 261 -14.45 -7.20 24.57
CA THR A 261 -15.78 -6.94 23.99
C THR A 261 -16.10 -5.46 24.18
N ILE A 262 -15.33 -4.59 23.52
CA ILE A 262 -15.79 -3.24 23.24
C ILE A 262 -17.04 -3.46 22.38
N PRO A 263 -18.22 -2.92 22.74
CA PRO A 263 -19.40 -3.01 21.90
C PRO A 263 -19.07 -2.38 20.54
N SER A 264 -18.66 -3.22 19.59
CA SER A 264 -18.26 -2.90 18.23
C SER A 264 -17.19 -1.79 18.13
N ALA A 265 -16.15 -2.04 17.35
CA ALA A 265 -15.26 -0.99 16.83
C ALA A 265 -16.00 0.11 16.02
N SER A 266 -17.34 0.13 15.98
CA SER A 266 -18.17 1.22 15.47
C SER A 266 -18.29 2.43 16.41
N ARG A 267 -17.67 2.44 17.61
CA ARG A 267 -17.79 3.61 18.52
C ARG A 267 -16.49 4.31 18.95
N ILE A 268 -15.31 3.80 18.63
CA ILE A 268 -14.15 4.69 18.46
C ILE A 268 -14.34 5.28 17.06
N GLY A 269 -14.90 6.48 16.98
CA GLY A 269 -15.01 7.18 15.71
C GLY A 269 -13.63 7.20 15.06
N LYS A 270 -13.52 6.63 13.85
CA LYS A 270 -12.30 6.80 13.06
C LYS A 270 -12.02 8.30 12.97
N ALA A 271 -10.80 8.73 13.24
CA ALA A 271 -10.50 10.15 13.18
C ALA A 271 -10.63 10.60 11.72
N ALA A 272 -11.58 11.51 11.48
CA ALA A 272 -11.77 12.20 10.21
C ALA A 272 -10.97 13.51 10.13
N ALA A 273 -10.07 13.73 11.10
CA ALA A 273 -9.18 14.88 11.16
C ALA A 273 -7.71 14.42 11.13
N LEU A 274 -6.85 15.25 10.55
CA LEU A 274 -5.42 14.98 10.49
C LEU A 274 -4.77 15.12 11.88
N PRO A 275 -3.83 14.24 12.24
CA PRO A 275 -3.20 14.28 13.56
C PRO A 275 -2.24 15.46 13.71
N HIS A 276 -2.21 16.04 14.91
CA HIS A 276 -1.22 17.03 15.34
C HIS A 276 -0.34 16.48 16.47
N PRO A 277 0.98 16.78 16.50
CA PRO A 277 1.72 17.51 15.46
C PRO A 277 1.86 16.71 14.15
N ARG A 278 2.00 17.44 13.05
CA ARG A 278 2.16 16.87 11.71
C ARG A 278 3.49 16.10 11.63
N PRO A 279 3.49 14.83 11.15
CA PRO A 279 4.73 14.07 10.98
C PRO A 279 5.61 14.66 9.87
N THR A 280 6.91 14.44 9.95
CA THR A 280 7.90 14.98 9.02
C THR A 280 8.32 13.97 7.95
N THR A 281 8.64 14.45 6.76
CA THR A 281 9.12 13.59 5.67
C THR A 281 10.31 14.20 4.91
N VAL A 282 11.21 13.34 4.45
CA VAL A 282 12.22 13.64 3.43
C VAL A 282 11.87 12.85 2.18
N GLU A 283 11.63 13.53 1.06
CA GLU A 283 11.25 12.89 -0.20
C GLU A 283 12.42 12.87 -1.19
N LEU A 284 12.71 11.69 -1.73
CA LEU A 284 13.76 11.44 -2.71
C LEU A 284 13.15 11.30 -4.10
N CYS A 285 13.81 11.90 -5.11
CA CYS A 285 13.32 11.87 -6.50
C CYS A 285 11.88 12.41 -6.59
N ALA A 286 11.64 13.59 -6.00
CA ALA A 286 10.31 14.14 -5.81
C ALA A 286 9.55 14.42 -7.12
N GLY A 287 10.27 14.55 -8.25
CA GLY A 287 9.74 14.84 -9.55
C GLY A 287 8.92 16.14 -9.53
N ALA A 288 7.78 16.14 -10.21
CA ALA A 288 6.86 17.28 -10.19
C ALA A 288 6.01 17.38 -8.90
N GLY A 289 6.22 16.51 -7.92
CA GLY A 289 5.56 16.60 -6.61
C GLY A 289 4.27 15.80 -6.46
N GLY A 290 3.98 14.82 -7.32
CA GLY A 290 2.76 14.02 -7.19
C GLY A 290 2.68 13.26 -5.85
N MET A 291 3.79 12.62 -5.43
CA MET A 291 3.86 11.98 -4.11
C MET A 291 3.83 13.02 -2.99
N ALA A 292 4.62 14.08 -3.12
CA ALA A 292 4.67 15.19 -2.16
C ALA A 292 3.29 15.82 -1.86
N ILE A 293 2.49 16.11 -2.89
CA ILE A 293 1.13 16.64 -2.73
C ILE A 293 0.27 15.64 -1.96
N GLY A 294 0.36 14.35 -2.28
CA GLY A 294 -0.36 13.30 -1.57
C GLY A 294 0.03 13.21 -0.09
N LEU A 295 1.33 13.24 0.21
CA LEU A 295 1.83 13.19 1.59
C LEU A 295 1.48 14.47 2.37
N GLU A 296 1.53 15.64 1.74
CA GLU A 296 1.07 16.91 2.33
C GLU A 296 -0.41 16.84 2.71
N ARG A 297 -1.26 16.33 1.80
CA ARG A 297 -2.71 16.10 2.03
C ARG A 297 -2.96 15.05 3.12
N ALA A 298 -2.09 14.05 3.26
CA ALA A 298 -2.17 13.06 4.34
C ALA A 298 -1.74 13.64 5.70
N GLY A 299 -1.12 14.82 5.73
CA GLY A 299 -0.73 15.48 6.97
C GLY A 299 0.78 15.54 7.22
N PHE A 300 1.63 15.14 6.28
CA PHE A 300 3.08 15.28 6.43
C PHE A 300 3.58 16.70 6.15
N ASP A 301 4.67 17.07 6.82
CA ASP A 301 5.47 18.26 6.54
C ASP A 301 6.80 17.86 5.88
N HIS A 302 7.08 18.45 4.72
CA HIS A 302 8.29 18.14 3.95
C HIS A 302 9.47 18.93 4.50
N VAL A 303 10.41 18.22 5.14
CA VAL A 303 11.67 18.81 5.61
C VAL A 303 12.60 19.07 4.44
N ALA A 304 12.62 18.16 3.46
CA ALA A 304 13.34 18.33 2.21
C ALA A 304 12.72 17.50 1.08
N LEU A 305 12.76 18.05 -0.14
CA LEU A 305 12.46 17.35 -1.38
C LEU A 305 13.71 17.37 -2.26
N VAL A 306 14.25 16.21 -2.57
CA VAL A 306 15.47 16.05 -3.39
C VAL A 306 15.07 15.73 -4.83
N GLU A 307 15.47 16.57 -5.77
CA GLU A 307 15.16 16.37 -7.19
C GLU A 307 16.30 16.85 -8.09
N SER A 308 16.85 15.95 -8.90
CA SER A 308 17.98 16.25 -9.80
C SER A 308 17.59 16.95 -11.11
N ASP A 309 16.34 16.83 -11.56
CA ASP A 309 15.83 17.45 -12.78
C ASP A 309 15.49 18.93 -12.53
N PRO A 310 16.19 19.89 -13.18
CA PRO A 310 15.99 21.31 -12.91
C PRO A 310 14.56 21.80 -13.22
N HIS A 311 13.87 21.21 -14.19
CA HIS A 311 12.50 21.60 -14.52
C HIS A 311 11.52 21.13 -13.45
N ALA A 312 11.68 19.90 -12.96
CA ALA A 312 10.88 19.35 -11.87
C ALA A 312 11.14 20.11 -10.55
N ALA A 313 12.40 20.38 -10.22
CA ALA A 313 12.76 21.19 -9.05
C ALA A 313 12.16 22.61 -9.13
N ALA A 314 12.21 23.25 -10.31
CA ALA A 314 11.56 24.54 -10.53
C ALA A 314 10.03 24.48 -10.41
N THR A 315 9.40 23.40 -10.90
CA THR A 315 7.95 23.15 -10.70
C THR A 315 7.60 23.08 -9.23
N LEU A 316 8.36 22.35 -8.40
CA LEU A 316 8.13 22.26 -6.97
C LEU A 316 8.19 23.64 -6.29
N ARG A 317 9.27 24.40 -6.54
CA ARG A 317 9.48 25.74 -5.97
C ARG A 317 8.38 26.73 -6.38
N LYS A 318 7.91 26.64 -7.63
CA LYS A 318 6.86 27.53 -8.14
C LYS A 318 5.53 27.35 -7.41
N ASN A 319 5.14 26.10 -7.16
CA ASN A 319 3.82 25.78 -6.60
C ASN A 319 3.79 25.77 -5.07
N ARG A 320 4.94 25.54 -4.43
CA ARG A 320 5.09 25.51 -2.98
C ARG A 320 6.37 26.23 -2.58
N PRO A 321 6.38 27.58 -2.53
CA PRO A 321 7.58 28.35 -2.18
C PRO A 321 8.14 28.05 -0.78
N GLY A 322 7.30 27.55 0.13
CA GLY A 322 7.71 27.14 1.48
C GLY A 322 8.36 25.75 1.56
N TRP A 323 8.36 24.97 0.48
CA TRP A 323 9.03 23.66 0.47
C TRP A 323 10.53 23.81 0.25
N THR A 324 11.32 23.09 1.05
CA THR A 324 12.78 23.03 0.89
C THR A 324 13.15 22.10 -0.25
N VAL A 325 13.38 22.64 -1.44
CA VAL A 325 13.76 21.87 -2.64
C VAL A 325 15.27 21.86 -2.85
N ILE A 326 15.87 20.69 -2.70
CA ILE A 326 17.30 20.43 -2.92
C ILE A 326 17.46 19.91 -4.35
N GLU A 327 18.04 20.74 -5.21
CA GLU A 327 18.32 20.39 -6.60
C GLU A 327 19.74 19.85 -6.73
N ASP A 328 19.90 18.55 -6.50
CA ASP A 328 21.21 17.88 -6.55
C ASP A 328 21.05 16.37 -6.84
N ASP A 329 22.16 15.71 -7.17
CA ASP A 329 22.21 14.25 -7.30
C ASP A 329 22.18 13.60 -5.90
N LEU A 330 21.17 12.75 -5.69
CA LEU A 330 20.98 11.95 -4.48
C LEU A 330 22.27 11.27 -3.98
N LYS A 331 23.13 10.82 -4.90
CA LYS A 331 24.39 10.12 -4.60
C LYS A 331 25.44 11.00 -3.91
N THR A 332 25.31 12.32 -4.00
CA THR A 332 26.32 13.28 -3.52
C THR A 332 25.97 13.89 -2.17
N ILE A 333 24.70 13.78 -1.75
CA ILE A 333 24.20 14.38 -0.52
C ILE A 333 24.50 13.47 0.70
N ASP A 334 24.98 14.10 1.77
CA ASP A 334 25.10 13.50 3.10
C ASP A 334 23.81 13.70 3.89
N PHE A 335 23.10 12.62 4.20
CA PHE A 335 21.83 12.68 4.93
C PHE A 335 21.97 12.47 6.44
N ARG A 336 23.18 12.22 6.95
CA ARG A 336 23.40 12.03 8.39
C ARG A 336 22.91 13.20 9.26
N PRO A 337 22.99 14.49 8.83
CA PRO A 337 22.43 15.60 9.61
C PRO A 337 20.93 15.49 9.87
N TYR A 338 20.15 14.92 8.94
CA TYR A 338 18.70 14.76 9.09
C TYR A 338 18.32 13.77 10.21
N ARG A 339 19.24 12.88 10.61
CA ARG A 339 19.02 11.98 11.74
C ARG A 339 18.75 12.70 13.05
N LEU A 340 19.31 13.91 13.22
CA LEU A 340 19.10 14.72 14.41
C LEU A 340 17.68 15.33 14.48
N LEU A 341 16.94 15.30 13.37
CA LEU A 341 15.60 15.88 13.25
C LEU A 341 14.47 14.87 13.54
N ASP A 342 14.81 13.62 13.91
CA ASP A 342 13.85 12.52 14.16
C ASP A 342 12.78 12.36 13.05
N ILE A 343 13.24 12.32 11.79
CA ILE A 343 12.36 12.23 10.60
C ILE A 343 11.39 11.05 10.71
N ASP A 344 10.10 11.29 10.51
CA ASP A 344 9.11 10.21 10.59
C ASP A 344 9.15 9.30 9.35
N LEU A 345 9.25 9.89 8.16
CA LEU A 345 9.18 9.17 6.88
C LEU A 345 10.32 9.56 5.92
N VAL A 346 10.92 8.56 5.27
CA VAL A 346 11.65 8.77 4.01
C VAL A 346 10.81 8.22 2.87
N ALA A 347 10.42 9.08 1.94
CA ALA A 347 9.57 8.71 0.80
C ALA A 347 10.34 8.84 -0.52
N GLY A 348 9.91 8.17 -1.59
CA GLY A 348 10.44 8.45 -2.92
C GLY A 348 9.89 7.58 -4.04
N GLY A 349 9.61 8.21 -5.18
CA GLY A 349 9.35 7.52 -6.45
C GLY A 349 10.66 7.27 -7.18
N LEU A 350 11.42 6.24 -6.75
CA LEU A 350 12.75 6.00 -7.30
C LEU A 350 12.68 5.69 -8.81
N PRO A 351 13.66 6.13 -9.62
CA PRO A 351 13.64 5.96 -11.07
C PRO A 351 13.26 4.54 -11.51
N CYS A 352 12.22 4.44 -12.34
CA CYS A 352 11.69 3.16 -12.79
C CYS A 352 12.30 2.70 -14.13
N GLN A 353 13.06 3.54 -14.84
CA GLN A 353 13.68 3.20 -16.13
C GLN A 353 14.58 1.95 -16.08
N PRO A 354 15.30 1.65 -14.98
CA PRO A 354 16.02 0.39 -14.83
C PRO A 354 15.11 -0.85 -14.92
N TYR A 355 13.84 -0.73 -14.54
CA TYR A 355 12.90 -1.84 -14.34
C TYR A 355 11.69 -1.82 -15.30
N SER A 356 11.43 -0.71 -15.99
CA SER A 356 10.28 -0.53 -16.87
C SER A 356 10.52 -1.13 -18.26
N SER A 357 9.44 -1.56 -18.92
CA SER A 357 9.43 -1.96 -20.33
C SER A 357 9.61 -0.78 -21.28
N GLU A 358 9.42 0.46 -20.80
CA GLU A 358 9.78 1.69 -21.52
C GLU A 358 11.29 2.00 -21.45
N GLY A 359 12.03 1.32 -20.58
CA GLY A 359 13.49 1.36 -20.50
C GLY A 359 14.15 0.11 -21.10
N PHE A 360 15.48 0.03 -21.00
CA PHE A 360 16.24 -1.17 -21.42
C PHE A 360 16.14 -2.32 -20.42
N CYS A 361 15.48 -2.10 -19.28
CA CYS A 361 15.14 -3.17 -18.35
C CYS A 361 16.40 -3.87 -17.79
N LEU A 362 17.50 -3.12 -17.67
CA LEU A 362 18.84 -3.59 -17.27
C LEU A 362 18.97 -3.77 -15.74
N GLY A 363 18.00 -3.27 -14.96
CA GLY A 363 18.00 -3.34 -13.50
C GLY A 363 19.26 -2.74 -12.91
N LYS A 364 19.97 -3.51 -12.08
CA LYS A 364 21.22 -3.13 -11.40
C LYS A 364 22.35 -2.64 -12.32
N GLU A 365 22.30 -2.96 -13.62
CA GLU A 365 23.30 -2.55 -14.60
C GLU A 365 22.96 -1.20 -15.24
N ASP A 366 21.79 -0.63 -14.90
CA ASP A 366 21.40 0.72 -15.30
C ASP A 366 21.98 1.75 -14.31
N PRO A 367 22.76 2.75 -14.75
CA PRO A 367 23.36 3.76 -13.86
C PRO A 367 22.32 4.65 -13.14
N ARG A 368 21.06 4.61 -13.59
CA ARG A 368 19.92 5.31 -12.99
C ARG A 368 19.24 4.52 -11.86
N ASP A 369 19.72 3.33 -11.54
CA ASP A 369 19.22 2.57 -10.39
C ASP A 369 19.62 3.24 -9.07
N LEU A 370 18.61 3.73 -8.33
CA LEU A 370 18.77 4.41 -7.06
C LEU A 370 18.24 3.60 -5.87
N LEU A 371 17.83 2.34 -6.07
CA LEU A 371 17.39 1.51 -4.93
C LEU A 371 18.51 1.32 -3.88
N PRO A 372 19.79 1.12 -4.24
CA PRO A 372 20.88 1.10 -3.26
C PRO A 372 21.05 2.43 -2.50
N GLU A 373 20.85 3.55 -3.18
CA GLU A 373 20.88 4.88 -2.54
C GLU A 373 19.71 5.05 -1.57
N GLY A 374 18.51 4.57 -1.92
CA GLY A 374 17.39 4.52 -0.98
C GLY A 374 17.71 3.73 0.29
N VAL A 375 18.44 2.61 0.18
CA VAL A 375 18.94 1.86 1.35
C VAL A 375 19.93 2.69 2.16
N ARG A 376 20.89 3.35 1.51
CA ARG A 376 21.88 4.21 2.18
C ARG A 376 21.20 5.34 2.95
N VAL A 377 20.31 6.07 2.30
CA VAL A 377 19.61 7.22 2.90
C VAL A 377 18.78 6.81 4.10
N VAL A 378 18.06 5.68 4.02
CA VAL A 378 17.31 5.14 5.17
C VAL A 378 18.26 4.76 6.32
N ASP A 379 19.43 4.20 6.02
CA ASP A 379 20.42 3.85 7.04
C ASP A 379 21.09 5.09 7.68
N GLU A 380 21.28 6.17 6.91
CA GLU A 380 21.84 7.45 7.37
C GLU A 380 20.82 8.23 8.22
N ILE A 381 19.59 8.42 7.74
CA ILE A 381 18.53 9.19 8.41
C ILE A 381 17.94 8.43 9.60
N ARG A 382 17.81 7.10 9.50
CA ARG A 382 17.10 6.24 10.47
C ARG A 382 15.66 6.70 10.78
N PRO A 383 14.80 6.91 9.76
CA PRO A 383 13.43 7.38 9.98
C PRO A 383 12.55 6.36 10.72
N ARG A 384 11.34 6.72 11.15
CA ARG A 384 10.39 5.73 11.71
C ARG A 384 9.93 4.72 10.67
N GLY A 385 9.76 5.16 9.42
CA GLY A 385 9.52 4.30 8.28
C GLY A 385 10.02 4.88 6.97
N PHE A 386 9.90 4.09 5.91
CA PHE A 386 10.15 4.52 4.54
C PHE A 386 9.10 3.99 3.57
N LEU A 387 8.91 4.71 2.48
CA LEU A 387 8.02 4.39 1.37
C LEU A 387 8.77 4.58 0.05
N PHE A 388 9.04 3.50 -0.68
CA PHE A 388 9.54 3.59 -2.04
C PHE A 388 8.53 3.06 -3.04
N GLU A 389 8.24 3.85 -4.06
CA GLU A 389 7.36 3.48 -5.16
C GLU A 389 8.19 3.03 -6.38
N ASN A 390 7.67 2.05 -7.12
CA ASN A 390 8.17 1.66 -8.42
C ASN A 390 7.11 0.96 -9.29
N VAL A 391 7.50 0.60 -10.52
CA VAL A 391 6.66 -0.18 -11.46
C VAL A 391 6.72 -1.67 -11.17
N GLU A 392 5.70 -2.43 -11.61
CA GLU A 392 5.63 -3.89 -11.45
C GLU A 392 6.86 -4.64 -12.00
N GLY A 393 7.51 -4.07 -13.01
CA GLY A 393 8.76 -4.56 -13.60
C GLY A 393 9.86 -4.88 -12.59
N ILE A 394 9.91 -4.16 -11.45
CA ILE A 394 10.91 -4.37 -10.40
C ILE A 394 10.83 -5.77 -9.76
N LEU A 395 9.65 -6.41 -9.81
CA LEU A 395 9.41 -7.74 -9.25
C LEU A 395 9.75 -8.88 -10.22
N HIS A 396 10.20 -8.56 -11.44
CA HIS A 396 10.58 -9.58 -12.39
C HIS A 396 11.73 -10.43 -11.85
N GLN A 397 11.66 -11.73 -12.12
CA GLN A 397 12.60 -12.71 -11.59
C GLN A 397 14.08 -12.41 -11.88
N LYS A 398 14.40 -11.75 -13.01
CA LYS A 398 15.77 -11.33 -13.34
C LYS A 398 16.37 -10.32 -12.36
N HIS A 399 15.54 -9.64 -11.57
CA HIS A 399 15.94 -8.64 -10.58
C HIS A 399 15.90 -9.18 -9.14
N SER A 400 15.53 -10.45 -8.92
CA SER A 400 15.32 -11.02 -7.58
C SER A 400 16.51 -10.85 -6.64
N ASP A 401 17.72 -11.04 -7.15
CA ASP A 401 18.95 -10.94 -6.34
C ASP A 401 19.22 -9.49 -5.91
N HIS A 402 18.91 -8.53 -6.78
CA HIS A 402 19.07 -7.11 -6.49
C HIS A 402 18.08 -6.65 -5.41
N ILE A 403 16.80 -7.03 -5.55
CA ILE A 403 15.77 -6.73 -4.54
C ILE A 403 16.07 -7.43 -3.22
N ALA A 404 16.50 -8.70 -3.24
CA ALA A 404 16.89 -9.41 -2.03
C ALA A 404 18.05 -8.71 -1.29
N ASN A 405 19.01 -8.14 -2.02
CA ASN A 405 20.09 -7.34 -1.43
C ASN A 405 19.58 -6.04 -0.81
N ALA A 406 18.68 -5.32 -1.48
CA ALA A 406 18.06 -4.11 -0.92
C ALA A 406 17.26 -4.42 0.37
N LEU A 407 16.42 -5.46 0.35
CA LEU A 407 15.67 -5.92 1.52
C LEU A 407 16.59 -6.36 2.67
N LYS A 408 17.74 -6.97 2.35
CA LYS A 408 18.75 -7.31 3.35
C LYS A 408 19.39 -6.05 3.94
N GLY A 409 19.62 -5.02 3.12
CA GLY A 409 20.10 -3.70 3.55
C GLY A 409 19.14 -3.04 4.54
N PHE A 410 17.86 -2.92 4.19
CA PHE A 410 16.82 -2.39 5.09
C PHE A 410 16.71 -3.17 6.40
N ARG A 411 16.78 -4.51 6.33
CA ARG A 411 16.77 -5.35 7.53
C ARG A 411 17.96 -5.09 8.44
N LYS A 412 19.16 -4.93 7.87
CA LYS A 412 20.37 -4.55 8.64
C LYS A 412 20.22 -3.16 9.25
N ALA A 413 19.52 -2.25 8.58
CA ALA A 413 19.19 -0.93 9.11
C ALA A 413 18.08 -0.95 10.19
N GLY A 414 17.51 -2.11 10.52
CA GLY A 414 16.53 -2.28 11.61
C GLY A 414 15.06 -2.13 11.18
N TYR A 415 14.77 -2.33 9.88
CA TYR A 415 13.43 -2.23 9.34
C TYR A 415 12.86 -3.58 8.95
N ARG A 416 11.58 -3.76 9.22
CA ARG A 416 10.77 -4.80 8.62
C ARG A 416 10.13 -4.26 7.36
N THR A 417 10.41 -4.90 6.24
CA THR A 417 9.97 -4.45 4.92
C THR A 417 8.88 -5.36 4.37
N GLU A 418 7.84 -4.74 3.83
CA GLU A 418 6.76 -5.37 3.07
C GLU A 418 6.72 -4.80 1.66
N ILE A 419 6.30 -5.64 0.70
CA ILE A 419 6.11 -5.25 -0.69
C ILE A 419 4.63 -5.42 -1.03
N HIS A 420 4.00 -4.35 -1.47
CA HIS A 420 2.59 -4.32 -1.82
C HIS A 420 2.41 -3.93 -3.28
N ARG A 421 1.34 -4.46 -3.88
CA ARG A 421 0.87 -4.02 -5.19
C ARG A 421 -0.44 -3.29 -5.00
N VAL A 422 -0.57 -2.15 -5.65
CA VAL A 422 -1.73 -1.27 -5.53
C VAL A 422 -2.11 -0.76 -6.92
N SER A 423 -3.39 -0.49 -7.14
CA SER A 423 -3.85 0.26 -8.30
C SER A 423 -4.32 1.64 -7.87
N ALA A 424 -3.87 2.69 -8.56
CA ALA A 424 -4.34 4.05 -8.29
C ALA A 424 -5.87 4.19 -8.44
N SER A 425 -6.47 3.37 -9.31
CA SER A 425 -7.92 3.30 -9.49
C SER A 425 -8.68 3.07 -8.19
N ASP A 426 -8.11 2.28 -7.27
CA ASP A 426 -8.76 1.92 -6.01
C ASP A 426 -8.86 3.09 -5.03
N TYR A 427 -8.23 4.23 -5.36
CA TYR A 427 -8.20 5.44 -4.55
C TYR A 427 -8.78 6.64 -5.31
N GLY A 428 -9.67 6.40 -6.28
CA GLY A 428 -10.40 7.45 -7.01
C GLY A 428 -9.59 8.20 -8.05
N VAL A 429 -8.51 7.60 -8.55
CA VAL A 429 -7.80 8.09 -9.73
C VAL A 429 -8.45 7.48 -10.97
N ALA A 430 -8.82 8.28 -11.97
CA ALA A 430 -9.45 7.79 -13.21
C ALA A 430 -8.47 7.08 -14.17
N GLN A 431 -7.57 6.27 -13.61
CA GLN A 431 -6.51 5.60 -14.34
C GLN A 431 -6.19 4.23 -13.75
N VAL A 432 -6.09 3.22 -14.62
CA VAL A 432 -5.54 1.90 -14.26
C VAL A 432 -4.01 2.00 -14.24
N ARG A 433 -3.48 2.39 -13.08
CA ARG A 433 -2.04 2.56 -12.83
C ARG A 433 -1.60 1.68 -11.66
N ARG A 434 -1.12 0.48 -12.00
CA ARG A 434 -0.60 -0.49 -11.02
C ARG A 434 0.81 -0.11 -10.58
N ARG A 435 1.08 -0.16 -9.29
CA ARG A 435 2.35 0.20 -8.65
C ARG A 435 2.78 -0.78 -7.59
N VAL A 436 4.09 -0.85 -7.40
CA VAL A 436 4.74 -1.60 -6.34
C VAL A 436 5.20 -0.61 -5.28
N LEU A 437 4.79 -0.85 -4.04
CA LEU A 437 5.23 -0.10 -2.89
C LEU A 437 6.16 -0.99 -2.06
N ILE A 438 7.36 -0.53 -1.79
CA ILE A 438 8.29 -1.12 -0.83
C ILE A 438 8.20 -0.25 0.42
N ILE A 439 7.56 -0.78 1.45
CA ILE A 439 7.31 -0.06 2.70
C ILE A 439 8.13 -0.74 3.78
N GLY A 440 8.89 0.03 4.54
CA GLY A 440 9.57 -0.50 5.71
C GLY A 440 9.31 0.36 6.92
N LEU A 441 9.08 -0.30 8.05
CA LEU A 441 8.87 0.34 9.33
C LEU A 441 9.84 -0.27 10.33
N ARG A 442 10.25 0.54 11.31
CA ARG A 442 11.06 0.01 12.40
C ARG A 442 10.34 -1.12 13.12
N ASP A 443 11.11 -2.10 13.61
CA ASP A 443 10.58 -3.33 14.19
C ASP A 443 9.59 -3.10 15.34
N ASP A 444 9.69 -1.99 16.08
CA ASP A 444 8.79 -1.66 17.18
C ASP A 444 7.37 -1.30 16.74
N ILE A 445 7.21 -0.74 15.54
CA ILE A 445 5.93 -0.26 14.98
C ILE A 445 5.45 -1.02 13.74
N ALA A 446 6.28 -1.89 13.16
CA ALA A 446 5.96 -2.59 11.92
C ALA A 446 4.65 -3.42 11.98
N ASP A 447 4.33 -4.02 13.13
CA ASP A 447 3.11 -4.81 13.31
C ASP A 447 1.82 -3.99 13.20
N ALA A 448 1.89 -2.67 13.36
CA ALA A 448 0.73 -1.77 13.29
C ALA A 448 0.34 -1.39 11.85
N PHE A 449 1.22 -1.63 10.87
CA PHE A 449 0.96 -1.19 9.50
C PHE A 449 -0.08 -2.01 8.79
N ARG A 450 -1.00 -1.31 8.12
CA ARG A 450 -2.00 -1.89 7.24
C ARG A 450 -2.00 -1.09 5.95
N LEU A 451 -1.96 -1.79 4.82
CA LEU A 451 -2.18 -1.17 3.52
C LEU A 451 -3.53 -0.44 3.54
N PRO A 452 -3.66 0.75 2.91
CA PRO A 452 -4.95 1.42 2.88
C PRO A 452 -6.00 0.52 2.22
N PRO A 453 -7.26 0.57 2.69
CA PRO A 453 -8.34 -0.17 2.06
C PRO A 453 -8.56 0.33 0.63
N ALA A 454 -8.98 -0.57 -0.26
CA ALA A 454 -9.44 -0.20 -1.58
C ALA A 454 -10.85 0.39 -1.51
N PHE A 455 -11.14 1.36 -2.36
CA PHE A 455 -12.46 1.98 -2.51
C PHE A 455 -13.01 1.81 -3.93
N PRO A 456 -13.42 0.59 -4.35
CA PRO A 456 -13.92 0.34 -5.70
C PRO A 456 -15.11 1.23 -6.09
N ASN A 457 -15.97 1.56 -5.12
CA ASN A 457 -17.15 2.42 -5.33
C ASN A 457 -16.82 3.90 -5.54
N ARG A 458 -15.57 4.31 -5.28
CA ARG A 458 -15.07 5.67 -5.49
C ARG A 458 -14.22 5.79 -6.76
N ARG A 459 -14.14 4.73 -7.57
CA ARG A 459 -13.43 4.75 -8.85
C ARG A 459 -14.03 5.84 -9.75
N GLU A 460 -13.19 6.77 -10.17
CA GLU A 460 -13.55 7.80 -11.14
C GLU A 460 -13.37 7.29 -12.58
N ASN A 461 -14.07 7.92 -13.51
CA ASN A 461 -13.95 7.68 -14.96
C ASN A 461 -13.48 8.95 -15.66
N ILE A 462 -12.88 8.78 -16.84
CA ILE A 462 -12.31 9.89 -17.61
C ILE A 462 -13.36 10.89 -18.10
N GLY A 463 -14.59 10.43 -18.34
CA GLY A 463 -15.66 11.26 -18.87
C GLY A 463 -16.02 12.36 -17.89
N ASP A 464 -16.29 11.95 -16.65
CA ASP A 464 -16.63 12.86 -15.56
C ASP A 464 -15.45 13.71 -15.11
N LEU A 465 -14.24 13.14 -15.13
CA LEU A 465 -13.04 13.84 -14.71
C LEU A 465 -12.67 14.99 -15.66
N LEU A 466 -12.90 14.82 -16.97
CA LEU A 466 -12.37 15.72 -18.01
C LEU A 466 -13.43 16.51 -18.77
N LEU A 467 -14.73 16.34 -18.46
CA LEU A 467 -15.83 16.99 -19.20
C LEU A 467 -15.61 18.50 -19.37
N ASP A 468 -15.31 19.21 -18.29
CA ASP A 468 -15.07 20.66 -18.28
C ASP A 468 -13.88 21.03 -19.18
N LEU A 469 -12.77 20.28 -19.12
CA LEU A 469 -11.60 20.53 -19.97
C LEU A 469 -11.84 20.15 -21.43
N MET A 470 -12.66 19.14 -21.70
CA MET A 470 -12.99 18.73 -23.05
C MET A 470 -13.90 19.77 -23.72
N ALA A 471 -14.86 20.33 -22.97
CA ALA A 471 -15.77 21.36 -23.44
C ALA A 471 -15.12 22.75 -23.52
N ALA A 472 -13.95 22.94 -22.90
CA ALA A 472 -13.29 24.23 -22.71
C ALA A 472 -13.11 25.09 -23.97
N ASN A 473 -12.98 24.46 -25.15
CA ASN A 473 -12.77 25.16 -26.42
C ASN A 473 -13.99 25.04 -27.36
N GLY A 474 -15.19 24.94 -26.78
CA GLY A 474 -16.46 25.03 -27.50
C GLY A 474 -16.95 23.74 -28.15
N TRP A 475 -16.36 22.59 -27.83
CA TRP A 475 -16.84 21.29 -28.30
C TRP A 475 -18.19 20.92 -27.65
N THR A 476 -19.29 21.06 -28.38
CA THR A 476 -20.65 20.81 -27.88
C THR A 476 -20.92 19.33 -27.62
N GLY A 477 -20.20 18.44 -28.31
CA GLY A 477 -20.26 16.99 -28.13
C GLY A 477 -19.55 16.46 -26.89
N ALA A 478 -18.87 17.31 -26.10
CA ALA A 478 -18.11 16.88 -24.92
C ALA A 478 -18.99 16.21 -23.85
N HIS A 479 -20.23 16.69 -23.64
CA HIS A 479 -21.19 16.09 -22.70
C HIS A 479 -21.61 14.68 -23.12
N GLU A 480 -21.88 14.51 -24.41
CA GLU A 480 -22.24 13.22 -24.99
C GLU A 480 -21.05 12.25 -24.93
N TRP A 481 -19.84 12.72 -25.26
CA TRP A 481 -18.61 11.95 -25.10
C TRP A 481 -18.42 11.51 -23.64
N ALA A 482 -18.56 12.41 -22.67
CA ALA A 482 -18.41 12.10 -21.25
C ALA A 482 -19.44 11.06 -20.79
N ARG A 483 -20.71 11.19 -21.20
CA ARG A 483 -21.77 10.20 -20.94
C ARG A 483 -21.36 8.83 -21.50
N GLN A 484 -20.94 8.76 -22.77
CA GLN A 484 -20.49 7.51 -23.39
C GLN A 484 -19.31 6.89 -22.64
N ARG A 485 -18.35 7.69 -22.18
CA ARG A 485 -17.23 7.18 -21.38
C ARG A 485 -17.69 6.66 -20.01
N ARG A 486 -18.67 7.29 -19.38
CA ARG A 486 -19.26 6.88 -18.10
C ARG A 486 -20.05 5.58 -18.22
N GLU A 487 -20.83 5.44 -19.29
CA GLU A 487 -21.73 4.30 -19.52
C GLU A 487 -21.06 3.11 -20.21
N GLN A 488 -19.81 3.27 -20.68
CA GLN A 488 -19.11 2.18 -21.36
C GLN A 488 -18.85 1.01 -20.42
N PRO A 489 -19.22 -0.24 -20.80
CA PRO A 489 -18.91 -1.43 -20.02
C PRO A 489 -17.40 -1.72 -20.05
N VAL A 490 -16.87 -2.07 -18.88
CA VAL A 490 -15.51 -2.60 -18.71
C VAL A 490 -15.63 -4.11 -18.57
N VAL A 491 -15.03 -4.85 -19.51
CA VAL A 491 -15.09 -6.30 -19.56
C VAL A 491 -13.80 -6.95 -19.06
N ASN A 492 -13.92 -8.09 -18.38
CA ASN A 492 -12.76 -8.93 -18.03
C ASN A 492 -12.27 -9.77 -19.23
N ARG A 493 -11.26 -10.61 -19.02
CA ARG A 493 -10.74 -11.51 -20.07
C ARG A 493 -11.75 -12.55 -20.55
N ASP A 494 -12.71 -12.91 -19.70
CA ASP A 494 -13.72 -13.92 -19.95
C ASP A 494 -14.95 -13.34 -20.68
N GLY A 495 -14.96 -12.01 -20.89
CA GLY A 495 -16.03 -11.29 -21.60
C GLY A 495 -17.12 -10.73 -20.69
N ASP A 496 -17.05 -10.95 -19.38
CA ASP A 496 -18.04 -10.46 -18.43
C ASP A 496 -17.85 -8.98 -18.14
N VAL A 497 -18.95 -8.25 -18.04
CA VAL A 497 -18.94 -6.85 -17.58
C VAL A 497 -18.65 -6.84 -16.08
N VAL A 498 -17.49 -6.28 -15.72
CA VAL A 498 -17.03 -6.19 -14.32
C VAL A 498 -17.18 -4.79 -13.73
N ALA A 499 -17.34 -3.76 -14.56
CA ALA A 499 -17.58 -2.39 -14.15
C ALA A 499 -18.16 -1.55 -15.31
N TYR A 500 -18.54 -0.31 -15.01
CA TYR A 500 -18.88 0.72 -16.00
C TYR A 500 -17.98 1.94 -15.77
N GLY A 501 -17.66 2.64 -16.85
CA GLY A 501 -16.83 3.85 -16.82
C GLY A 501 -15.40 3.59 -17.25
N VAL A 502 -14.99 4.19 -18.37
CA VAL A 502 -13.61 4.08 -18.87
C VAL A 502 -12.63 4.79 -17.95
N GLN A 503 -11.54 4.09 -17.64
CA GLN A 503 -10.38 4.68 -16.98
C GLN A 503 -9.22 4.80 -17.98
N ALA A 504 -8.40 5.84 -17.83
CA ALA A 504 -7.22 6.00 -18.64
C ALA A 504 -6.24 4.85 -18.40
N THR A 505 -5.47 4.47 -19.43
CA THR A 505 -4.29 3.64 -19.22
C THR A 505 -3.12 4.47 -18.70
N THR A 506 -2.04 3.81 -18.30
CA THR A 506 -0.80 4.49 -17.87
C THR A 506 -0.35 5.48 -18.94
N ILE A 507 -0.28 6.77 -18.60
CA ILE A 507 0.21 7.85 -19.48
C ILE A 507 1.71 7.65 -19.67
N VAL A 508 2.11 7.42 -20.92
CA VAL A 508 3.51 7.14 -21.30
C VAL A 508 4.17 8.36 -21.94
N THR A 509 5.50 8.44 -21.87
CA THR A 509 6.27 9.62 -22.32
C THR A 509 6.63 9.61 -23.83
N GLY A 510 5.94 8.80 -24.64
CA GLY A 510 6.08 8.79 -26.11
C GLY A 510 7.41 8.25 -26.67
N ARG A 511 8.40 7.89 -25.84
CA ARG A 511 9.72 7.37 -26.27
C ARG A 511 9.87 5.84 -26.13
N GLY A 512 8.82 5.10 -25.79
CA GLY A 512 8.83 3.63 -25.66
C GLY A 512 8.60 2.90 -26.99
N LYS A 513 8.83 1.57 -27.01
CA LYS A 513 8.38 0.71 -28.13
C LYS A 513 6.86 0.88 -28.30
N ARG A 514 6.39 1.21 -29.51
CA ARG A 514 4.96 1.21 -29.87
C ARG A 514 4.32 -0.08 -29.35
N ARG A 515 3.22 0.03 -28.61
CA ARG A 515 2.48 -1.16 -28.17
C ARG A 515 1.86 -1.78 -29.43
N ARG A 516 1.95 -3.10 -29.61
CA ARG A 516 1.40 -3.80 -30.79
C ARG A 516 -0.09 -3.49 -31.05
N ASN A 517 -0.82 -3.07 -30.01
CA ASN A 517 -2.27 -2.86 -30.02
C ASN A 517 -2.64 -1.43 -29.57
N GLU A 518 -1.76 -0.45 -29.74
CA GLU A 518 -1.98 0.91 -29.23
C GLU A 518 -3.23 1.58 -29.82
N GLN A 519 -3.53 1.32 -31.08
CA GLN A 519 -4.72 1.82 -31.77
C GLN A 519 -6.01 1.19 -31.24
N GLU A 520 -6.01 -0.13 -30.97
CA GLU A 520 -7.15 -0.82 -30.35
C GLU A 520 -7.42 -0.28 -28.94
N VAL A 521 -6.36 -0.02 -28.16
CA VAL A 521 -6.47 0.56 -26.81
C VAL A 521 -7.04 1.98 -26.86
N GLN A 522 -6.64 2.81 -27.81
CA GLN A 522 -7.17 4.16 -27.97
C GLN A 522 -8.65 4.16 -28.41
N VAL A 523 -9.01 3.30 -29.36
CA VAL A 523 -10.42 3.12 -29.77
C VAL A 523 -11.26 2.66 -28.58
N ALA A 524 -10.77 1.69 -27.81
CA ALA A 524 -11.46 1.24 -26.61
C ALA A 524 -11.60 2.34 -25.55
N MET A 525 -10.57 3.20 -25.38
CA MET A 525 -10.62 4.31 -24.44
C MET A 525 -11.49 5.49 -24.94
N GLY A 526 -11.64 5.64 -26.26
CA GLY A 526 -12.36 6.76 -26.88
C GLY A 526 -11.61 8.09 -26.80
N PHE A 527 -10.29 8.07 -26.77
CA PHE A 527 -9.42 9.24 -26.93
C PHE A 527 -8.03 8.84 -27.44
N ASP A 528 -7.34 9.77 -28.10
CA ASP A 528 -5.93 9.62 -28.49
C ASP A 528 -5.01 9.97 -27.31
N ALA A 529 -4.27 8.96 -26.85
CA ALA A 529 -3.30 9.08 -25.77
C ALA A 529 -1.89 9.50 -26.23
N THR A 530 -1.65 9.55 -27.54
CA THR A 530 -0.35 9.88 -28.16
C THR A 530 -0.24 11.35 -28.50
N GLY A 531 -1.31 11.95 -29.05
CA GLY A 531 -1.41 13.38 -29.28
C GLY A 531 -1.31 14.19 -27.99
N VAL A 532 -0.54 15.28 -28.03
CA VAL A 532 -0.44 16.24 -26.93
C VAL A 532 -0.84 17.61 -27.47
N PRO A 533 -2.12 17.90 -27.73
CA PRO A 533 -2.53 19.23 -28.18
C PRO A 533 -2.27 20.27 -27.08
N GLU A 534 -2.10 21.53 -27.50
CA GLU A 534 -1.97 22.65 -26.56
C GLU A 534 -3.34 23.08 -26.02
N LEU A 535 -4.37 23.02 -26.88
CA LEU A 535 -5.73 23.44 -26.57
C LEU A 535 -6.68 22.24 -26.53
N ALA A 536 -7.81 22.42 -25.84
CA ALA A 536 -8.90 21.46 -25.89
C ALA A 536 -9.55 21.42 -27.29
N PRO A 537 -10.28 20.35 -27.63
CA PRO A 537 -10.93 20.22 -28.93
C PRO A 537 -11.89 21.36 -29.25
N THR A 538 -11.83 21.84 -30.48
CA THR A 538 -12.81 22.77 -31.06
C THR A 538 -14.02 22.03 -31.63
N GLN A 539 -15.13 22.76 -31.82
CA GLN A 539 -16.28 22.22 -32.56
C GLN A 539 -15.96 21.87 -34.01
N GLU A 540 -15.06 22.64 -34.65
CA GLU A 540 -14.64 22.39 -36.03
C GLU A 540 -13.86 21.07 -36.15
N GLU A 541 -12.90 20.83 -35.26
CA GLU A 541 -12.18 19.55 -35.20
C GLU A 541 -13.12 18.39 -34.93
N ALA A 542 -14.06 18.57 -34.00
CA ALA A 542 -15.04 17.56 -33.62
C ALA A 542 -16.05 17.21 -34.71
N SER A 543 -16.25 18.10 -35.69
CA SER A 543 -17.17 17.88 -36.81
C SER A 543 -16.57 17.03 -37.93
N LYS A 544 -15.27 16.71 -37.85
CA LYS A 544 -14.58 15.86 -38.83
C LYS A 544 -14.95 14.39 -38.62
N GLU A 545 -15.17 13.67 -39.71
CA GLU A 545 -15.47 12.23 -39.65
C GLU A 545 -14.33 11.46 -38.99
N GLY A 546 -14.66 10.53 -38.07
CA GLY A 546 -13.67 9.76 -37.32
C GLY A 546 -12.93 10.54 -36.24
N PHE A 547 -13.41 11.73 -35.85
CA PHE A 547 -12.80 12.53 -34.79
C PHE A 547 -12.64 11.75 -33.48
N MET A 548 -11.45 11.86 -32.89
CA MET A 548 -11.08 11.29 -31.60
C MET A 548 -10.33 12.36 -30.80
N PRO A 549 -10.80 12.77 -29.60
CA PRO A 549 -10.15 13.83 -28.86
C PRO A 549 -8.77 13.39 -28.36
N SER A 550 -7.77 14.26 -28.44
CA SER A 550 -6.45 14.04 -27.85
C SER A 550 -6.32 14.74 -26.50
N LEU A 551 -5.56 14.17 -25.57
CA LEU A 551 -5.40 14.74 -24.22
C LEU A 551 -4.32 15.82 -24.12
N THR A 552 -4.71 17.03 -23.70
CA THR A 552 -3.77 18.10 -23.33
C THR A 552 -2.92 17.72 -22.11
N LEU A 553 -1.83 18.46 -21.87
CA LEU A 553 -1.01 18.26 -20.66
C LEU A 553 -1.80 18.52 -19.37
N ARG A 554 -2.72 19.49 -19.35
CA ARG A 554 -3.60 19.74 -18.19
C ARG A 554 -4.53 18.56 -17.91
N MET A 555 -5.15 17.99 -18.95
CA MET A 555 -5.99 16.80 -18.81
C MET A 555 -5.19 15.62 -18.25
N ARG A 556 -3.96 15.41 -18.77
CA ARG A 556 -3.06 14.36 -18.29
C ARG A 556 -2.64 14.57 -16.83
N ALA A 557 -2.38 15.82 -16.42
CA ALA A 557 -2.06 16.16 -15.04
C ALA A 557 -3.25 15.88 -14.10
N ARG A 558 -4.47 16.23 -14.53
CA ARG A 558 -5.69 15.96 -13.76
C ARG A 558 -5.98 14.46 -13.62
N ILE A 559 -5.70 13.66 -14.65
CA ILE A 559 -5.77 12.19 -14.56
C ILE A 559 -4.83 11.64 -13.49
N GLN A 560 -3.67 12.28 -13.29
CA GLN A 560 -2.70 11.92 -12.25
C GLN A 560 -3.00 12.59 -10.88
N ASP A 561 -4.17 13.22 -10.74
CA ASP A 561 -4.62 13.91 -9.52
C ASP A 561 -3.71 15.07 -9.08
N PHE A 562 -3.08 15.75 -10.03
CA PHE A 562 -2.48 17.07 -9.75
C PHE A 562 -3.58 18.12 -9.56
N PRO A 563 -3.41 19.07 -8.63
CA PRO A 563 -4.24 20.27 -8.57
C PRO A 563 -4.26 21.01 -9.92
N ASP A 564 -5.39 21.61 -10.25
CA ASP A 564 -5.54 22.31 -11.54
C ASP A 564 -4.74 23.60 -11.61
N ASP A 565 -4.46 24.20 -10.46
CA ASP A 565 -3.59 25.36 -10.29
C ASP A 565 -2.11 24.96 -10.23
N TRP A 566 -1.78 23.66 -10.29
CA TRP A 566 -0.40 23.20 -10.32
C TRP A 566 0.27 23.58 -11.64
N GLU A 567 1.25 24.47 -11.58
CA GLU A 567 1.97 25.03 -12.73
C GLU A 567 3.26 24.28 -13.00
N PHE A 568 3.36 23.63 -14.16
CA PHE A 568 4.57 22.94 -14.58
C PHE A 568 5.56 23.91 -15.24
N VAL A 569 6.83 23.82 -14.84
CA VAL A 569 7.93 24.56 -15.44
C VAL A 569 8.65 23.68 -16.48
N GLY A 570 9.02 24.29 -17.60
CA GLY A 570 9.70 23.63 -18.72
C GLY A 570 8.86 23.60 -20.00
N GLY A 571 9.45 23.09 -21.08
CA GLY A 571 8.75 22.92 -22.34
C GLY A 571 7.83 21.68 -22.36
N LYS A 572 6.98 21.58 -23.37
CA LYS A 572 5.98 20.52 -23.57
C LYS A 572 6.48 19.08 -23.28
N GLN A 573 7.69 18.74 -23.74
CA GLN A 573 8.27 17.41 -23.50
C GLN A 573 8.67 17.19 -22.04
N ALA A 574 9.25 18.20 -21.38
CA ALA A 574 9.64 18.12 -19.98
C ALA A 574 8.41 17.99 -19.08
N THR A 575 7.35 18.76 -19.37
CA THR A 575 6.07 18.67 -18.66
C THR A 575 5.40 17.30 -18.84
N ALA A 576 5.38 16.76 -20.07
CA ALA A 576 4.85 15.42 -20.31
C ALA A 576 5.58 14.35 -19.49
N ARG A 577 6.92 14.46 -19.38
CA ARG A 577 7.75 13.57 -18.55
C ARG A 577 7.42 13.71 -17.06
N GLN A 578 7.35 14.94 -16.56
CA GLN A 578 6.98 15.24 -15.18
C GLN A 578 5.64 14.60 -14.79
N ILE A 579 4.61 14.76 -15.63
CA ILE A 579 3.28 14.19 -15.40
C ILE A 579 3.30 12.66 -15.50
N GLY A 580 3.93 12.11 -16.53
CA GLY A 580 3.96 10.65 -16.78
C GLY A 580 4.69 9.87 -15.68
N ASN A 581 5.77 10.44 -15.13
CA ASN A 581 6.57 9.82 -14.09
C ASN A 581 5.98 9.96 -12.69
N ALA A 582 5.07 10.91 -12.47
CA ALA A 582 4.51 11.17 -11.13
C ALA A 582 3.76 9.97 -10.55
N VAL A 583 3.85 9.83 -9.22
CA VAL A 583 2.92 9.02 -8.43
C VAL A 583 1.62 9.82 -8.26
N PRO A 584 0.44 9.23 -8.48
CA PRO A 584 -0.82 9.94 -8.29
C PRO A 584 -1.00 10.43 -6.85
N SER A 585 -1.43 11.67 -6.68
CA SER A 585 -1.48 12.31 -5.36
C SER A 585 -2.43 11.60 -4.39
N LYS A 586 -3.66 11.27 -4.81
CA LYS A 586 -4.61 10.45 -4.04
C LYS A 586 -4.05 9.09 -3.58
N LEU A 587 -3.28 8.40 -4.42
CA LEU A 587 -2.64 7.14 -4.01
C LEU A 587 -1.61 7.38 -2.91
N ALA A 588 -0.74 8.38 -3.09
CA ALA A 588 0.25 8.74 -2.08
C ALA A 588 -0.42 9.22 -0.77
N GLN A 589 -1.55 9.93 -0.85
CA GLN A 589 -2.34 10.34 0.29
C GLN A 589 -2.88 9.14 1.08
N ALA A 590 -3.54 8.19 0.41
CA ALA A 590 -4.09 7.01 1.06
C ALA A 590 -3.01 6.17 1.77
N VAL A 591 -1.86 5.98 1.12
CA VAL A 591 -0.72 5.27 1.72
C VAL A 591 -0.10 6.06 2.88
N GLY A 592 0.02 7.39 2.72
CA GLY A 592 0.48 8.30 3.76
C GLY A 592 -0.37 8.19 5.03
N LEU A 593 -1.70 8.19 4.90
CA LEU A 593 -2.61 8.00 6.03
C LEU A 593 -2.37 6.67 6.76
N SER A 594 -2.18 5.58 6.02
CA SER A 594 -1.84 4.28 6.61
C SER A 594 -0.50 4.27 7.35
N LEU A 595 0.52 4.98 6.83
CA LEU A 595 1.81 5.12 7.50
C LEU A 595 1.67 5.92 8.80
N ILE A 596 0.91 7.02 8.77
CA ILE A 596 0.62 7.82 9.96
C ILE A 596 -0.13 6.99 11.00
N ALA A 597 -1.17 6.26 10.59
CA ALA A 597 -1.93 5.38 11.46
C ALA A 597 -1.02 4.37 12.17
N ALA A 598 -0.07 3.77 11.43
CA ALA A 598 0.92 2.84 11.99
C ALA A 598 1.91 3.51 12.95
N MET A 599 2.46 4.68 12.58
CA MET A 599 3.45 5.42 13.37
C MET A 599 2.86 6.00 14.66
N ARG A 600 1.58 6.39 14.63
CA ARG A 600 0.87 7.00 15.76
C ARG A 600 0.03 6.01 16.56
N GLY A 601 -0.27 4.83 16.02
CA GLY A 601 -1.15 3.85 16.65
C GLY A 601 -2.62 4.29 16.68
N LEU A 602 -3.06 5.09 15.70
CA LEU A 602 -4.40 5.69 15.66
C LEU A 602 -5.19 5.20 14.44
N PRO A 603 -6.44 4.72 14.60
CA PRO A 603 -7.30 4.40 13.47
C PRO A 603 -7.80 5.68 12.77
N LEU A 604 -7.55 5.78 11.46
CA LEU A 604 -7.98 6.91 10.63
C LEU A 604 -9.14 6.52 9.71
N ASP A 605 -9.99 7.50 9.37
CA ASP A 605 -11.01 7.33 8.34
C ASP A 605 -10.44 7.67 6.97
N HIS A 606 -9.83 6.69 6.32
CA HIS A 606 -9.26 6.87 4.98
C HIS A 606 -10.28 7.41 3.97
N GLU A 607 -11.55 6.99 4.04
CA GLU A 607 -12.54 7.45 3.07
C GLU A 607 -12.86 8.93 3.28
N ALA A 608 -13.15 9.32 4.53
CA ALA A 608 -13.49 10.70 4.84
C ALA A 608 -12.30 11.66 4.63
N LEU A 609 -11.06 11.19 4.83
CA LEU A 609 -9.86 12.01 4.65
C LEU A 609 -9.41 12.12 3.19
N VAL A 610 -9.66 11.11 2.36
CA VAL A 610 -9.37 11.17 0.91
C VAL A 610 -10.48 11.90 0.16
N TRP A 611 -11.74 11.77 0.58
CA TRP A 611 -12.91 12.46 0.01
C TRP A 611 -13.68 13.25 1.08
N PRO A 612 -13.16 14.40 1.54
CA PRO A 612 -13.88 15.22 2.51
C PRO A 612 -15.17 15.80 1.88
N ASN A 613 -16.23 15.90 2.68
CA ASN A 613 -17.56 16.39 2.24
C ASN A 613 -17.57 17.84 1.73
N THR A 614 -16.48 18.58 1.96
CA THR A 614 -16.24 19.94 1.50
C THR A 614 -14.99 19.94 0.62
N THR A 615 -15.15 19.60 -0.66
CA THR A 615 -14.19 20.02 -1.67
C THR A 615 -14.87 21.00 -2.60
N ASP A 616 -14.58 22.28 -2.40
CA ASP A 616 -14.64 23.26 -3.49
C ASP A 616 -13.58 22.81 -4.50
N ARG A 617 -13.99 22.03 -5.50
CA ARG A 617 -13.16 21.86 -6.68
C ARG A 617 -13.04 23.26 -7.28
N LEU A 618 -11.86 23.88 -7.16
CA LEU A 618 -11.60 25.17 -7.79
C LEU A 618 -11.93 25.03 -9.28
N VAL A 619 -13.01 25.67 -9.70
CA VAL A 619 -13.35 25.80 -11.11
C VAL A 619 -12.33 26.77 -11.69
N ILE A 620 -11.27 26.23 -12.27
CA ILE A 620 -10.28 27.05 -12.97
C ILE A 620 -10.84 27.38 -14.33
N GLU A 621 -10.79 28.67 -14.70
CA GLU A 621 -11.21 29.09 -16.02
C GLU A 621 -10.47 28.28 -17.09
N PRO A 622 -11.20 27.81 -18.13
CA PRO A 622 -10.62 27.01 -19.19
C PRO A 622 -9.42 27.73 -19.83
N PRO A 623 -8.43 26.98 -20.37
CA PRO A 623 -7.32 27.60 -21.07
C PRO A 623 -7.85 28.54 -22.16
N PRO A 624 -7.23 29.72 -22.35
CA PRO A 624 -7.75 30.74 -23.25
C PRO A 624 -7.83 30.21 -24.69
N LEU A 625 -8.87 30.62 -25.43
CA LEU A 625 -9.13 30.27 -26.84
C LEU A 625 -7.90 30.48 -27.75
N VAL A 626 -7.01 31.38 -27.35
CA VAL A 626 -5.72 31.66 -27.97
C VAL A 626 -4.67 31.82 -26.85
N PRO A 627 -3.55 31.08 -26.86
CA PRO A 627 -2.46 31.29 -25.90
C PRO A 627 -2.03 32.76 -25.87
N LYS A 628 -1.74 33.33 -24.70
CA LYS A 628 -1.34 34.75 -24.57
C LYS A 628 -0.17 35.09 -25.51
N ASP A 629 0.73 34.14 -25.71
CA ASP A 629 1.92 34.19 -26.55
C ASP A 629 1.58 34.19 -28.05
N LEU A 630 0.43 33.63 -28.45
CA LEU A 630 -0.09 33.71 -29.82
C LEU A 630 -0.81 35.03 -30.10
N LYS A 631 -1.49 35.62 -29.10
CA LYS A 631 -2.06 36.98 -29.22
C LYS A 631 -0.99 38.01 -29.56
N VAL A 632 0.17 37.93 -28.88
CA VAL A 632 1.33 38.81 -29.15
C VAL A 632 1.91 38.62 -30.56
N LYS A 633 1.75 37.44 -31.17
CA LYS A 633 2.17 37.19 -32.56
C LYS A 633 1.14 37.68 -33.58
N LEU A 634 -0.16 37.56 -33.28
CA LEU A 634 -1.25 38.02 -34.15
C LEU A 634 -1.36 39.54 -34.18
N GLU A 635 -1.11 40.22 -33.06
CA GLU A 635 -1.05 41.69 -32.96
C GLU A 635 0.21 42.29 -33.62
N LYS A 636 1.18 41.47 -34.04
CA LYS A 636 2.42 41.89 -34.71
C LYS A 636 2.44 41.61 -36.22
N THR A 637 1.29 41.34 -36.82
CA THR A 637 1.18 41.31 -38.29
C THR A 637 1.05 42.77 -38.75
N PRO A 638 1.99 43.34 -39.54
CA PRO A 638 1.81 44.68 -40.06
C PRO A 638 0.62 44.64 -41.02
N GLU A 639 -0.30 45.60 -40.85
CA GLU A 639 -1.29 45.96 -41.86
C GLU A 639 -0.53 46.17 -43.18
N LEU A 640 -0.81 45.30 -44.16
CA LEU A 640 -0.45 45.54 -45.55
C LEU A 640 -1.43 46.59 -46.07
N ASP A 641 -1.00 47.83 -46.00
CA ASP A 641 -1.63 48.96 -46.68
C ASP A 641 -1.70 48.70 -48.19
N GLU A 642 -2.84 49.14 -48.75
CA GLU A 642 -3.24 49.11 -50.14
C GLU A 642 -2.20 49.78 -51.08
N ALA A 643 -1.85 49.08 -52.17
CA ALA A 643 -1.44 49.66 -53.46
C ALA A 643 -1.62 48.65 -54.59
#